data_AF-W4HRJ2-F1
#
_entry.id   AF-W4HRJ2-F1
#
_cell.length_a   1.000
_cell.length_b   1.000
_cell.length_c   1.000
_cell.angle_alpha   90.00
_cell.angle_beta   90.00
_cell.angle_gamma   90.00
#
_symmetry.space_group_name_H-M   'P 1'
#
loop_
_entity.id
_entity.type
_entity.pdbx_description
1 polymer ?
#
loop_
_entity_poly.entity_id
_entity_poly.type
_entity_poly.pdbx_seq_one_letter_code
_entity_poly.pdbx_strand_id
1 'polypeptide(L)'
;MAATAQSYGDVATSIDSAEAIYSVDFASLNNSGVTGTALVTLSPEGDDGSQQVTVSIAVEGMEPNQPVPQHIHGLFDDDGNPVDSTTPDISNDSDNDGYVEVLEGVSSYGDVLLPLTDAEGEAPTARADGSFVYTYSFDLNDDSNFFSPVTDTDYEGDDITPLDLREIVLHGQNVPDLAGEGTEGEVDGGENGFTAILPVAAGELTQTDSMRAAEILGQQREVAGIDATADADGDVLVGFGADDMLTGAEGSDTLAGQEGNDTISGGDDANAENDADDVAAGSLGIGDYDNAYAGGSGDDEINGGVGDDIITGDDDSRVSAAADIGFDADADGSDMIRGGAGNDEIHVGSWADGDDGFENTHTGNSADTASGNEGNDILIGDMGSDVLDGDSGNDTISDAGDTDNAFNGADAGASGALPIDQYDNAYAGGAGDDMITGSAGDDIITGDDDSRVSAANGSAFDANADGGDTIYGGAGNDEIHTGSWADGDEGFENTHTGSATDIVYGEAGDDILRGDSGNDFLSGGEGNDDIVGGGGTDSILGNAGDDMLTGGSGSDNIAGGSGNDEVAGLGGDDMLGGGQGMDTIYGGEGDDSIGGGMDDDVVYGGLGADVVSGGDGNDRLVGTAAPSEGDDDDDGDDDSVEMDGADTMGGADGDDTVIGAQGDDSLGGGAGDDSIVGGFGDDSIGGGGGMDTIFAGQGDDFAAGGAGMDEIHGQAGDDRINGGGGDDMLWGNDGDDTFVFNDLTAGETDTIMDFEDGDTLFMVGAQFSDVTVTDTSSDDMMQATVEVMDHTIVLEGVDATTIDQDDFAFL
;
A
#
# COMPACT_ATOMS: atom_id res chain seq x y z
N MET A 1 12.30 31.98 55.52
CA MET A 1 12.73 31.61 54.14
C MET A 1 12.91 30.09 54.10
N ALA A 2 11.81 29.38 54.36
CA ALA A 2 11.65 27.94 54.14
C ALA A 2 10.43 27.76 53.23
N ALA A 3 10.64 28.19 52.00
CA ALA A 3 9.66 28.39 50.95
C ALA A 3 10.43 28.05 49.66
N THR A 4 10.03 26.99 48.96
CA THR A 4 10.79 26.48 47.80
C THR A 4 9.86 26.22 46.63
N ALA A 5 10.18 26.81 45.46
CA ALA A 5 9.50 26.50 44.21
C ALA A 5 9.61 25.01 43.92
N GLN A 6 8.51 24.40 43.47
CA GLN A 6 8.42 22.96 43.21
C GLN A 6 8.15 22.73 41.73
N SER A 7 8.69 21.64 41.19
CA SER A 7 8.24 21.08 39.92
C SER A 7 6.91 20.33 40.12
N TYR A 8 6.21 20.01 39.03
CA TYR A 8 5.03 19.15 39.10
C TYR A 8 5.37 17.72 39.56
N GLY A 9 6.59 17.23 39.27
CA GLY A 9 7.09 15.96 39.82
C GLY A 9 7.27 15.97 41.34
N ASP A 10 7.66 17.12 41.92
CA ASP A 10 7.72 17.26 43.37
C ASP A 10 6.31 17.27 44.00
N VAL A 11 5.30 17.81 43.30
CA VAL A 11 3.89 17.75 43.74
C VAL A 11 3.38 16.32 43.71
N ALA A 12 3.65 15.56 42.64
CA ALA A 12 3.29 14.14 42.55
C ALA A 12 3.88 13.35 43.73
N THR A 13 5.17 13.56 44.01
CA THR A 13 5.85 12.96 45.18
C THR A 13 5.18 13.36 46.50
N SER A 14 4.69 14.60 46.61
CA SER A 14 3.97 15.06 47.79
C SER A 14 2.60 14.39 47.95
N ILE A 15 1.91 14.05 46.86
CA ILE A 15 0.61 13.35 46.88
C ILE A 15 0.80 11.94 47.45
N ASP A 16 1.81 11.21 46.99
CA ASP A 16 2.08 9.83 47.42
C ASP A 16 2.43 9.70 48.90
N SER A 17 3.07 10.73 49.43
CA SER A 17 3.58 10.76 50.82
C SER A 17 2.72 11.57 51.78
N ALA A 18 1.60 12.15 51.32
CA ALA A 18 0.75 13.03 52.11
C ALA A 18 0.03 12.31 53.28
N GLU A 19 -0.10 13.00 54.41
CA GLU A 19 -1.02 12.60 55.49
C GLU A 19 -2.47 12.98 55.14
N ALA A 20 -2.67 14.08 54.40
CA ALA A 20 -3.97 14.51 53.89
C ALA A 20 -3.82 15.28 52.58
N ILE A 21 -4.79 15.12 51.67
CA ILE A 21 -4.85 15.79 50.38
C ILE A 21 -6.19 16.54 50.28
N TYR A 22 -6.12 17.76 49.77
CA TYR A 22 -7.28 18.61 49.55
C TYR A 22 -7.27 19.10 48.10
N SER A 23 -8.45 19.18 47.50
CA SER A 23 -8.67 19.80 46.20
C SER A 23 -9.57 21.02 46.35
N VAL A 24 -9.38 21.98 45.48
CA VAL A 24 -10.24 23.16 45.32
C VAL A 24 -10.71 23.20 43.87
N ASP A 25 -12.01 23.41 43.69
CA ASP A 25 -12.61 23.80 42.42
C ASP A 25 -12.93 25.30 42.52
N PHE A 26 -12.40 26.10 41.59
CA PHE A 26 -12.56 27.55 41.66
C PHE A 26 -13.93 27.98 41.15
N ALA A 27 -14.75 28.50 42.07
CA ALA A 27 -15.99 29.18 41.72
C ALA A 27 -15.65 30.58 41.15
N SER A 28 -15.97 30.80 39.87
CA SER A 28 -15.83 32.12 39.25
C SER A 28 -16.68 33.16 39.98
N LEU A 29 -16.06 34.25 40.43
CA LEU A 29 -16.74 35.39 41.06
C LEU A 29 -16.94 36.51 40.05
N ASN A 30 -17.93 37.37 40.27
CA ASN A 30 -18.17 38.57 39.45
C ASN A 30 -18.33 38.29 37.94
N ASN A 31 -18.71 37.05 37.59
CA ASN A 31 -18.76 36.55 36.22
C ASN A 31 -17.43 36.74 35.46
N SER A 32 -16.32 36.57 36.18
CA SER A 32 -14.94 36.67 35.67
C SER A 32 -14.69 35.72 34.50
N GLY A 33 -15.28 34.53 34.52
CA GLY A 33 -14.92 33.46 33.59
C GLY A 33 -13.57 32.82 33.92
N VAL A 34 -13.00 33.10 35.09
CA VAL A 34 -11.85 32.37 35.62
C VAL A 34 -12.31 31.00 36.12
N THR A 35 -11.67 29.94 35.64
CA THR A 35 -11.94 28.55 36.01
C THR A 35 -10.64 27.79 36.23
N GLY A 36 -10.67 26.76 37.07
CA GLY A 36 -9.55 25.86 37.27
C GLY A 36 -9.58 25.21 38.64
N THR A 37 -8.44 24.68 39.08
CA THR A 37 -8.35 23.85 40.28
C THR A 37 -7.12 24.18 41.13
N ALA A 38 -7.16 23.80 42.41
CA ALA A 38 -5.97 23.73 43.25
C ALA A 38 -5.85 22.39 43.97
N LEU A 39 -4.61 22.01 44.29
CA LEU A 39 -4.27 20.90 45.16
C LEU A 39 -3.47 21.42 46.35
N VAL A 40 -3.79 20.92 47.53
CA VAL A 40 -3.04 21.19 48.76
C VAL A 40 -2.75 19.87 49.45
N THR A 41 -1.46 19.56 49.62
CA THR A 41 -1.02 18.36 50.35
C THR A 41 -0.41 18.76 51.68
N LEU A 42 -0.71 17.97 52.71
CA LEU A 42 -0.11 18.11 54.04
C LEU A 42 0.81 16.92 54.28
N SER A 43 2.11 17.17 54.45
CA SER A 43 3.07 16.11 54.74
C SER A 43 2.86 15.56 56.16
N PRO A 44 3.25 14.30 56.43
CA PRO A 44 3.36 13.81 57.80
C PRO A 44 4.43 14.60 58.57
N GLU A 45 4.28 14.70 59.88
CA GLU A 45 5.28 15.30 60.77
C GLU A 45 6.56 14.45 60.78
N GLY A 46 7.68 15.06 60.38
CA GLY A 46 9.00 14.43 60.35
C GLY A 46 9.57 14.15 61.75
N ASP A 47 10.61 13.31 61.83
CA ASP A 47 11.28 12.96 63.10
C ASP A 47 11.89 14.18 63.83
N ASP A 48 12.08 15.30 63.13
CA ASP A 48 12.56 16.58 63.65
C ASP A 48 11.45 17.61 63.92
N GLY A 49 10.18 17.24 63.73
CA GLY A 49 9.01 18.11 63.84
C GLY A 49 8.71 18.93 62.59
N SER A 50 9.45 18.76 61.49
CA SER A 50 9.15 19.45 60.23
C SER A 50 7.84 18.97 59.62
N GLN A 51 7.02 19.90 59.14
CA GLN A 51 5.78 19.60 58.42
C GLN A 51 5.60 20.62 57.30
N GLN A 52 5.23 20.15 56.11
CA GLN A 52 5.10 20.98 54.92
C GLN A 52 3.66 21.00 54.42
N VAL A 53 3.25 22.16 53.91
CA VAL A 53 2.07 22.31 53.07
C VAL A 53 2.51 22.66 51.65
N THR A 54 2.19 21.79 50.69
CA THR A 54 2.48 22.04 49.27
C THR A 54 1.19 22.43 48.57
N VAL A 55 1.25 23.52 47.81
CA VAL A 55 0.10 24.11 47.10
C VAL A 55 0.42 24.12 45.62
N SER A 56 -0.49 23.59 44.79
CA SER A 56 -0.46 23.71 43.34
C SER A 56 -1.78 24.29 42.83
N ILE A 57 -1.73 25.28 41.95
CA ILE A 57 -2.88 25.99 41.39
C ILE A 57 -2.70 26.05 39.88
N ALA A 58 -3.74 25.72 39.12
CA ALA A 58 -3.80 26.08 37.70
C ALA A 58 -5.20 26.63 37.37
N VAL A 59 -5.22 27.80 36.74
CA VAL A 59 -6.45 28.44 36.28
C VAL A 59 -6.26 29.11 34.93
N GLU A 60 -7.38 29.30 34.24
CA GLU A 60 -7.46 29.99 32.96
C GLU A 60 -8.41 31.19 33.06
N GLY A 61 -8.38 32.07 32.07
CA GLY A 61 -9.26 33.25 32.01
C GLY A 61 -8.80 34.45 32.84
N MET A 62 -7.55 34.43 33.33
CA MET A 62 -6.93 35.57 34.02
C MET A 62 -6.56 36.67 33.02
N GLU A 63 -6.36 37.91 33.52
CA GLU A 63 -5.88 38.99 32.65
C GLU A 63 -4.42 38.75 32.25
N PRO A 64 -4.08 38.70 30.94
CA PRO A 64 -2.75 38.34 30.50
C PRO A 64 -1.63 39.27 31.02
N ASN A 65 -0.50 38.68 31.40
CA ASN A 65 0.70 39.39 31.87
C ASN A 65 0.50 40.28 33.12
N GLN A 66 -0.51 40.01 33.96
CA GLN A 66 -0.74 40.72 35.21
C GLN A 66 -0.36 39.89 36.44
N PRO A 67 0.15 40.52 37.53
CA PRO A 67 0.32 39.84 38.80
C PRO A 67 -1.01 39.26 39.31
N VAL A 68 -0.97 38.10 39.94
CA VAL A 68 -2.13 37.40 40.50
C VAL A 68 -1.89 37.26 41.99
N PRO A 69 -2.38 38.20 42.82
CA PRO A 69 -2.34 38.02 44.26
C PRO A 69 -3.24 36.85 44.65
N GLN A 70 -2.70 35.92 45.43
CA GLN A 70 -3.38 34.71 45.82
C GLN A 70 -2.96 34.27 47.22
N HIS A 71 -3.89 33.68 47.96
CA HIS A 71 -3.68 33.39 49.37
C HIS A 71 -4.72 32.42 49.94
N ILE A 72 -4.35 31.82 51.06
CA ILE A 72 -5.24 31.01 51.90
C ILE A 72 -5.78 31.88 53.04
N HIS A 73 -7.10 31.89 53.20
CA HIS A 73 -7.81 32.58 54.29
C HIS A 73 -8.32 31.64 55.37
N GLY A 74 -8.63 32.22 56.52
CA GLY A 74 -9.41 31.53 57.55
C GLY A 74 -10.12 32.46 58.53
N LEU A 75 -11.24 31.98 59.04
CA LEU A 75 -12.09 32.69 59.99
C LEU A 75 -11.89 32.14 61.41
N PHE A 76 -11.94 33.02 62.41
CA PHE A 76 -11.85 32.65 63.82
C PHE A 76 -13.08 33.11 64.59
N ASP A 77 -13.51 32.31 65.57
CA ASP A 77 -14.53 32.75 66.53
C ASP A 77 -13.97 33.76 67.55
N ASP A 78 -14.87 34.32 68.38
CA ASP A 78 -14.49 35.27 69.45
C ASP A 78 -13.47 34.70 70.47
N ASP A 79 -13.30 33.38 70.52
CA ASP A 79 -12.38 32.66 71.39
C ASP A 79 -11.04 32.32 70.69
N GLY A 80 -10.90 32.67 69.40
CA GLY A 80 -9.70 32.45 68.58
C GLY A 80 -9.58 31.04 68.01
N ASN A 81 -10.67 30.25 67.99
CA ASN A 81 -10.65 28.93 67.35
C ASN A 81 -10.99 29.05 65.86
N PRO A 82 -10.33 28.26 64.99
CA PRO A 82 -10.73 28.17 63.59
C PRO A 82 -12.19 27.78 63.44
N VAL A 83 -12.88 28.51 62.57
CA VAL A 83 -14.23 28.20 62.11
C VAL A 83 -14.26 28.25 60.59
N ASP A 84 -15.25 27.57 60.02
CA ASP A 84 -15.45 27.46 58.59
C ASP A 84 -15.51 28.85 57.91
N SER A 85 -14.54 29.13 57.03
CA SER A 85 -14.62 30.24 56.08
C SER A 85 -15.57 29.86 54.95
N THR A 86 -16.39 30.80 54.47
CA THR A 86 -17.38 30.51 53.44
C THR A 86 -17.16 31.35 52.19
N THR A 87 -17.18 30.69 51.04
CA THR A 87 -16.87 31.27 49.74
C THR A 87 -17.89 32.35 49.45
N PRO A 88 -17.49 33.61 49.31
CA PRO A 88 -18.37 34.71 49.01
C PRO A 88 -18.92 34.57 47.63
N ASP A 89 -20.17 34.98 47.49
CA ASP A 89 -20.85 35.00 46.22
C ASP A 89 -21.37 36.41 45.95
N ILE A 90 -22.00 36.59 44.80
CA ILE A 90 -22.59 37.88 44.40
C ILE A 90 -23.69 38.39 45.37
N SER A 91 -24.10 37.60 46.36
CA SER A 91 -25.00 38.08 47.43
C SER A 91 -24.27 38.84 48.54
N ASN A 92 -22.94 38.73 48.60
CA ASN A 92 -22.08 39.49 49.50
C ASN A 92 -21.77 40.91 49.00
N ASP A 93 -21.98 41.17 47.70
CA ASP A 93 -21.94 42.48 47.06
C ASP A 93 -22.99 43.41 47.72
N SER A 94 -22.51 44.27 48.61
CA SER A 94 -23.35 45.08 49.50
C SER A 94 -23.91 46.31 48.80
N ASP A 95 -23.27 46.80 47.76
CA ASP A 95 -23.67 47.98 47.00
C ASP A 95 -24.39 47.65 45.67
N ASN A 96 -24.39 46.37 45.28
CA ASN A 96 -24.97 45.74 44.10
C ASN A 96 -24.39 46.26 42.78
N ASP A 97 -23.10 46.55 42.75
CA ASP A 97 -22.39 47.01 41.55
C ASP A 97 -21.90 45.86 40.64
N GLY A 98 -21.99 44.63 41.13
CA GLY A 98 -21.59 43.40 40.44
C GLY A 98 -20.26 42.81 40.91
N TYR A 99 -19.60 43.41 41.89
CA TYR A 99 -18.29 43.03 42.39
C TYR A 99 -18.33 42.72 43.88
N VAL A 100 -17.64 41.64 44.28
CA VAL A 100 -17.39 41.34 45.69
C VAL A 100 -15.98 41.82 46.02
N GLU A 101 -15.82 42.87 46.82
CA GLU A 101 -14.49 43.31 47.25
C GLU A 101 -14.02 42.60 48.52
N VAL A 102 -12.69 42.61 48.72
CA VAL A 102 -12.05 42.08 49.94
C VAL A 102 -12.71 42.63 51.20
N LEU A 103 -12.96 43.95 51.27
CA LEU A 103 -13.54 44.59 52.46
C LEU A 103 -14.99 44.18 52.75
N GLU A 104 -15.77 43.89 51.72
CA GLU A 104 -17.15 43.43 51.85
C GLU A 104 -17.21 41.95 52.25
N GLY A 105 -16.23 41.17 51.78
CA GLY A 105 -16.09 39.74 52.07
C GLY A 105 -15.40 39.40 53.39
N VAL A 106 -14.65 40.31 54.05
CA VAL A 106 -13.82 39.97 55.25
C VAL A 106 -14.61 39.26 56.35
N SER A 107 -15.88 39.62 56.58
CA SER A 107 -16.66 38.95 57.62
C SER A 107 -17.00 37.48 57.32
N SER A 108 -16.87 37.07 56.06
CA SER A 108 -17.13 35.72 55.54
C SER A 108 -15.83 34.97 55.22
N TYR A 109 -14.81 35.65 54.68
CA TYR A 109 -13.48 35.10 54.36
C TYR A 109 -12.61 34.90 55.60
N GLY A 110 -12.69 35.80 56.59
CA GLY A 110 -11.72 35.88 57.67
C GLY A 110 -10.46 36.65 57.26
N ASP A 111 -9.33 36.39 57.93
CA ASP A 111 -8.06 37.08 57.66
C ASP A 111 -7.17 36.24 56.73
N VAL A 112 -6.21 36.88 56.08
CA VAL A 112 -5.20 36.23 55.24
C VAL A 112 -4.20 35.50 56.14
N LEU A 113 -4.18 34.17 56.08
CA LEU A 113 -3.29 33.35 56.91
C LEU A 113 -1.98 33.03 56.20
N LEU A 114 -2.04 32.79 54.88
CA LEU A 114 -0.88 32.43 54.08
C LEU A 114 -0.93 33.12 52.72
N PRO A 115 -0.14 34.20 52.52
CA PRO A 115 0.13 34.74 51.20
C PRO A 115 0.89 33.72 50.35
N LEU A 116 0.38 33.40 49.18
CA LEU A 116 1.00 32.43 48.27
C LEU A 116 1.99 33.12 47.33
N THR A 117 2.96 33.83 47.87
CA THR A 117 3.94 34.58 47.07
C THR A 117 5.05 33.67 46.53
N ASP A 118 5.88 34.21 45.63
CA ASP A 118 7.12 33.57 45.19
C ASP A 118 8.24 33.66 46.26
N ALA A 119 9.45 33.19 45.91
CA ALA A 119 10.61 33.18 46.80
C ALA A 119 11.10 34.58 47.21
N GLU A 120 10.74 35.61 46.44
CA GLU A 120 11.06 37.00 46.69
C GLU A 120 9.95 37.72 47.50
N GLY A 121 8.82 37.05 47.74
CA GLY A 121 7.67 37.61 48.45
C GLY A 121 6.74 38.43 47.55
N GLU A 122 6.83 38.27 46.23
CA GLU A 122 6.01 38.96 45.24
C GLU A 122 4.89 38.05 44.70
N ALA A 123 3.82 38.65 44.19
CA ALA A 123 2.72 37.90 43.56
C ALA A 123 3.17 37.38 42.18
N PRO A 124 2.99 36.08 41.87
CA PRO A 124 3.33 35.55 40.56
C PRO A 124 2.44 36.15 39.46
N THR A 125 2.86 36.07 38.20
CA THR A 125 2.22 36.76 37.08
C THR A 125 1.54 35.77 36.14
N ALA A 126 0.32 36.07 35.69
CA ALA A 126 -0.38 35.30 34.67
C ALA A 126 0.36 35.36 33.33
N ARG A 127 0.30 34.28 32.55
CA ARG A 127 0.95 34.17 31.24
C ARG A 127 0.26 35.03 30.18
N ALA A 128 0.82 35.02 28.97
CA ALA A 128 0.37 35.87 27.86
C ALA A 128 -0.96 35.41 27.22
N ASP A 129 -1.32 34.15 27.42
CA ASP A 129 -2.58 33.50 27.02
C ASP A 129 -3.70 33.67 28.06
N GLY A 130 -3.39 34.15 29.26
CA GLY A 130 -4.34 34.25 30.37
C GLY A 130 -4.38 33.03 31.29
N SER A 131 -3.47 32.05 31.11
CA SER A 131 -3.27 30.97 32.07
C SER A 131 -2.44 31.44 33.27
N PHE A 132 -2.69 30.85 34.44
CA PHE A 132 -1.91 31.08 35.65
C PHE A 132 -1.64 29.73 36.32
N VAL A 133 -0.36 29.46 36.57
CA VAL A 133 0.05 28.31 37.36
C VAL A 133 0.93 28.72 38.51
N TYR A 134 0.82 27.99 39.61
CA TYR A 134 1.59 28.25 40.80
C TYR A 134 1.82 26.96 41.56
N THR A 135 3.08 26.65 41.86
CA THR A 135 3.43 25.49 42.66
C THR A 135 4.51 25.82 43.67
N TYR A 136 4.21 25.59 44.95
CA TYR A 136 5.10 26.01 46.02
C TYR A 136 4.89 25.22 47.32
N SER A 137 5.97 24.98 48.06
CA SER A 137 5.92 24.32 49.38
C SER A 137 6.35 25.24 50.50
N PHE A 138 5.59 25.22 51.60
CA PHE A 138 5.81 26.03 52.80
C PHE A 138 6.05 25.15 54.03
N ASP A 139 7.06 25.50 54.82
CA ASP A 139 7.28 24.88 56.14
C ASP A 139 6.33 25.48 57.17
N LEU A 140 5.48 24.64 57.78
CA LEU A 140 4.55 25.02 58.84
C LEU A 140 5.25 25.48 60.13
N ASN A 141 6.54 25.18 60.31
CA ASN A 141 7.32 25.63 61.47
C ASN A 141 8.03 26.98 61.25
N ASP A 142 8.00 27.53 60.04
CA ASP A 142 8.53 28.87 59.75
C ASP A 142 7.39 29.89 59.83
N ASP A 143 7.12 30.38 61.06
CA ASP A 143 6.08 31.40 61.34
C ASP A 143 6.18 32.64 60.44
N SER A 144 7.36 32.91 59.84
CA SER A 144 7.51 34.05 58.91
C SER A 144 6.74 33.90 57.60
N ASN A 145 6.26 32.69 57.28
CA ASN A 145 5.40 32.43 56.13
C ASN A 145 3.94 32.85 56.39
N PHE A 146 3.51 32.96 57.65
CA PHE A 146 2.11 33.18 58.02
C PHE A 146 1.89 34.60 58.55
N PHE A 147 1.57 35.53 57.66
CA PHE A 147 1.24 36.90 58.04
C PHE A 147 0.12 37.46 57.16
N SER A 148 -0.75 38.30 57.74
CA SER A 148 -1.76 39.03 56.97
C SER A 148 -1.19 40.35 56.45
N PRO A 149 -1.14 40.57 55.13
CA PRO A 149 -0.79 41.85 54.55
C PRO A 149 -1.91 42.90 54.70
N VAL A 150 -3.10 42.50 55.16
CA VAL A 150 -4.27 43.38 55.31
C VAL A 150 -4.36 43.94 56.72
N THR A 151 -4.16 43.09 57.74
CA THR A 151 -4.31 43.48 59.16
C THR A 151 -2.98 43.69 59.88
N ASP A 152 -1.84 43.37 59.24
CA ASP A 152 -0.50 43.29 59.84
C ASP A 152 -0.44 42.29 61.02
N THR A 153 -1.30 41.26 61.02
CA THR A 153 -1.31 40.21 62.06
C THR A 153 -0.37 39.06 61.68
N ASP A 154 0.48 38.64 62.62
CA ASP A 154 1.34 37.44 62.50
C ASP A 154 0.57 36.20 62.99
N TYR A 155 0.72 35.07 62.28
CA TYR A 155 0.09 33.77 62.56
C TYR A 155 1.14 32.67 62.75
N GLU A 156 0.75 31.53 63.31
CA GLU A 156 1.57 30.32 63.44
C GLU A 156 1.00 29.18 62.57
N GLY A 157 1.78 28.12 62.29
CA GLY A 157 1.31 26.96 61.51
C GLY A 157 0.07 26.24 62.09
N ASP A 158 -0.14 26.35 63.40
CA ASP A 158 -1.36 25.85 64.06
C ASP A 158 -2.61 26.67 63.68
N ASP A 159 -2.47 27.93 63.28
CA ASP A 159 -3.58 28.82 62.92
C ASP A 159 -4.10 28.54 61.50
N ILE A 160 -3.28 27.99 60.60
CA ILE A 160 -3.73 27.54 59.27
C ILE A 160 -4.38 26.15 59.31
N THR A 161 -4.14 25.37 60.35
CA THR A 161 -4.75 24.04 60.51
C THR A 161 -6.03 24.09 61.38
N PRO A 162 -7.04 23.26 61.11
CA PRO A 162 -7.12 22.28 60.03
C PRO A 162 -7.50 22.93 58.68
N LEU A 163 -6.99 22.37 57.58
CA LEU A 163 -7.10 22.92 56.22
C LEU A 163 -8.51 22.79 55.61
N ASP A 164 -9.33 21.86 56.10
CA ASP A 164 -10.73 21.67 55.69
C ASP A 164 -11.67 22.83 56.10
N LEU A 165 -11.17 23.77 56.91
CA LEU A 165 -11.87 24.98 57.33
C LEU A 165 -11.23 26.23 56.72
N ARG A 166 -10.55 26.10 55.57
CA ARG A 166 -9.82 27.19 54.89
C ARG A 166 -10.23 27.28 53.42
N GLU A 167 -9.96 28.43 52.81
CA GLU A 167 -10.28 28.72 51.41
C GLU A 167 -9.12 29.35 50.66
N ILE A 168 -9.06 29.11 49.36
CA ILE A 168 -8.11 29.78 48.46
C ILE A 168 -8.85 30.85 47.67
N VAL A 169 -8.26 32.04 47.59
CA VAL A 169 -8.81 33.16 46.81
C VAL A 169 -7.76 33.66 45.83
N LEU A 170 -8.19 33.83 44.58
CA LEU A 170 -7.40 34.40 43.50
C LEU A 170 -7.90 35.80 43.18
N HIS A 171 -6.97 36.72 42.99
CA HIS A 171 -7.25 38.10 42.62
C HIS A 171 -6.68 38.42 41.25
N GLY A 172 -7.25 39.45 40.64
CA GLY A 172 -6.64 40.08 39.48
C GLY A 172 -7.25 39.66 38.15
N GLN A 173 -8.13 40.51 37.65
CA GLN A 173 -8.66 40.48 36.30
C GLN A 173 -8.99 41.93 35.90
N ASN A 174 -9.27 42.17 34.63
CA ASN A 174 -9.68 43.47 34.13
C ASN A 174 -11.07 43.87 34.65
N VAL A 175 -11.09 44.93 35.44
CA VAL A 175 -12.30 45.52 36.04
C VAL A 175 -12.68 46.78 35.24
N PRO A 176 -13.94 46.90 34.77
CA PRO A 176 -14.42 48.11 34.09
C PRO A 176 -14.32 49.37 34.97
N ASP A 177 -14.13 50.53 34.35
CA ASP A 177 -14.13 51.82 35.06
C ASP A 177 -15.38 52.00 35.94
N LEU A 178 -15.18 52.47 37.18
CA LEU A 178 -16.22 52.74 38.19
C LEU A 178 -16.87 51.51 38.85
N ALA A 179 -16.34 50.30 38.61
CA ALA A 179 -16.63 49.15 39.44
C ALA A 179 -15.81 49.22 40.75
N GLY A 180 -16.49 49.08 41.89
CA GLY A 180 -15.99 49.32 43.25
C GLY A 180 -16.19 50.75 43.78
N GLU A 181 -17.16 51.52 43.27
CA GLU A 181 -17.56 52.83 43.84
C GLU A 181 -18.77 52.69 44.80
N GLY A 182 -18.54 52.25 46.05
CA GLY A 182 -19.63 51.78 46.93
C GLY A 182 -19.64 52.25 48.39
N THR A 183 -18.50 52.26 49.08
CA THR A 183 -18.38 52.63 50.50
C THR A 183 -17.03 53.29 50.88
N GLU A 184 -16.89 53.77 52.12
CA GLU A 184 -15.70 54.50 52.58
C GLU A 184 -14.54 53.53 52.88
N GLY A 185 -13.64 53.36 51.91
CA GLY A 185 -12.44 52.50 52.07
C GLY A 185 -12.03 51.74 50.80
N GLU A 186 -12.91 51.67 49.81
CA GLU A 186 -12.69 50.97 48.53
C GLU A 186 -11.74 51.72 47.58
N VAL A 187 -11.20 50.97 46.62
CA VAL A 187 -10.32 51.47 45.56
C VAL A 187 -11.04 51.32 44.22
N ASP A 188 -11.32 52.46 43.57
CA ASP A 188 -11.94 52.55 42.24
C ASP A 188 -11.07 51.86 41.17
N GLY A 189 -11.70 51.06 40.31
CA GLY A 189 -11.10 50.50 39.10
C GLY A 189 -10.62 51.63 38.17
N GLY A 190 -9.31 51.78 38.01
CA GLY A 190 -8.74 52.85 37.16
C GLY A 190 -8.86 52.59 35.65
N GLU A 191 -8.67 53.65 34.83
CA GLU A 191 -8.80 53.74 33.35
C GLU A 191 -8.08 52.65 32.50
N ASN A 192 -7.37 51.70 33.10
CA ASN A 192 -6.63 50.63 32.41
C ASN A 192 -6.87 49.21 32.93
N GLY A 193 -7.93 48.97 33.72
CA GLY A 193 -8.45 47.61 33.84
C GLY A 193 -7.52 46.56 34.48
N PHE A 194 -7.07 46.80 35.71
CA PHE A 194 -6.59 45.78 36.64
C PHE A 194 -6.44 46.39 38.03
N THR A 195 -7.13 45.84 39.03
CA THR A 195 -7.01 46.25 40.44
C THR A 195 -6.74 45.01 41.29
N ALA A 196 -5.54 44.92 41.85
CA ALA A 196 -4.99 43.75 42.55
C ALA A 196 -5.76 43.29 43.81
N ILE A 197 -6.77 44.05 44.25
CA ILE A 197 -7.51 43.74 45.48
C ILE A 197 -8.86 43.08 45.22
N LEU A 198 -9.29 42.94 43.96
CA LEU A 198 -10.58 42.34 43.66
C LEU A 198 -10.45 40.81 43.52
N PRO A 199 -11.18 39.99 44.30
CA PRO A 199 -11.24 38.56 44.12
C PRO A 199 -12.01 38.22 42.84
N VAL A 200 -11.48 37.28 42.06
CA VAL A 200 -12.01 36.89 40.75
C VAL A 200 -12.40 35.42 40.70
N ALA A 201 -11.83 34.61 41.59
CA ALA A 201 -12.20 33.23 41.83
C ALA A 201 -11.88 32.85 43.29
N ALA A 202 -12.68 31.97 43.86
CA ALA A 202 -12.46 31.42 45.21
C ALA A 202 -13.02 30.00 45.33
N GLY A 203 -12.51 29.21 46.27
CA GLY A 203 -13.07 27.88 46.53
C GLY A 203 -12.65 27.27 47.88
N GLU A 204 -13.50 26.36 48.36
CA GLU A 204 -13.33 25.59 49.59
C GLU A 204 -12.34 24.43 49.43
N LEU A 205 -11.47 24.25 50.43
CA LEU A 205 -10.58 23.09 50.52
C LEU A 205 -11.36 21.84 50.93
N THR A 206 -11.60 20.95 49.95
CA THR A 206 -12.31 19.70 50.16
C THR A 206 -11.35 18.53 50.19
N GLN A 207 -11.43 17.67 51.21
CA GLN A 207 -10.57 16.48 51.30
C GLN A 207 -10.82 15.53 50.12
N THR A 208 -9.75 15.04 49.49
CA THR A 208 -9.78 14.12 48.35
C THR A 208 -8.80 12.96 48.55
N ASP A 209 -8.85 11.95 47.66
CA ASP A 209 -7.89 10.84 47.61
C ASP A 209 -6.78 11.07 46.57
N SER A 210 -5.76 10.22 46.59
CA SER A 210 -4.56 10.33 45.75
C SER A 210 -4.86 10.11 44.26
N MET A 211 -5.84 9.28 43.92
CA MET A 211 -6.25 9.03 42.54
C MET A 211 -6.87 10.29 41.93
N ARG A 212 -7.86 10.86 42.62
CA ARG A 212 -8.47 12.12 42.15
C ARG A 212 -7.49 13.30 42.18
N ALA A 213 -6.51 13.29 43.08
CA ALA A 213 -5.46 14.30 43.11
C ALA A 213 -4.50 14.18 41.93
N ALA A 214 -4.15 12.96 41.50
CA ALA A 214 -3.34 12.73 40.31
C ALA A 214 -4.04 13.23 39.03
N GLU A 215 -5.34 12.94 38.88
CA GLU A 215 -6.17 13.47 37.78
C GLU A 215 -6.13 15.00 37.71
N ILE A 216 -6.33 15.66 38.87
CA ILE A 216 -6.28 17.13 38.94
C ILE A 216 -4.87 17.63 38.60
N LEU A 217 -3.81 16.93 39.02
CA LEU A 217 -2.44 17.34 38.73
C LEU A 217 -2.13 17.24 37.22
N GLY A 218 -2.67 16.25 36.52
CA GLY A 218 -2.60 16.13 35.06
C GLY A 218 -3.23 17.34 34.36
N GLN A 219 -4.47 17.68 34.72
CA GLN A 219 -5.14 18.89 34.21
C GLN A 219 -4.34 20.17 34.48
N GLN A 220 -3.66 20.24 35.63
CA GLN A 220 -2.82 21.39 35.96
C GLN A 220 -1.52 21.44 35.13
N ARG A 221 -1.01 20.31 34.63
CA ARG A 221 0.16 20.26 33.71
C ARG A 221 -0.20 20.73 32.31
N GLU A 222 -1.39 20.41 31.84
CA GLU A 222 -1.94 20.90 30.56
C GLU A 222 -2.02 22.43 30.55
N VAL A 223 -2.67 23.03 31.56
CA VAL A 223 -2.72 24.50 31.75
C VAL A 223 -1.31 25.10 31.97
N ALA A 224 -0.34 24.29 32.40
CA ALA A 224 1.05 24.71 32.52
C ALA A 224 1.84 24.66 31.21
N GLY A 225 1.33 23.97 30.18
CA GLY A 225 2.05 23.66 28.95
C GLY A 225 3.32 22.85 29.23
N ILE A 226 3.21 21.82 30.09
CA ILE A 226 4.35 20.97 30.48
C ILE A 226 4.25 19.62 29.77
N ASP A 227 4.96 19.51 28.66
CA ASP A 227 5.31 18.28 27.94
C ASP A 227 5.92 17.23 28.91
N ALA A 228 5.62 15.95 28.73
CA ALA A 228 6.32 14.89 29.46
C ALA A 228 7.60 14.55 28.69
N THR A 229 8.77 14.81 29.27
CA THR A 229 10.06 14.45 28.66
C THR A 229 10.78 13.45 29.56
N ALA A 230 11.24 12.34 28.97
CA ALA A 230 12.05 11.34 29.64
C ALA A 230 13.41 11.93 30.09
N ASP A 231 14.02 11.30 31.09
CA ASP A 231 15.43 11.48 31.43
C ASP A 231 16.32 10.39 30.80
N ALA A 232 17.63 10.50 30.96
CA ALA A 232 18.60 9.69 30.20
C ALA A 232 18.82 8.25 30.74
N ASP A 233 17.95 7.76 31.63
CA ASP A 233 18.08 6.43 32.27
C ASP A 233 17.02 5.40 31.79
N GLY A 234 16.26 5.71 30.74
CA GLY A 234 15.17 4.87 30.19
C GLY A 234 13.92 4.93 31.06
N ASP A 235 12.89 5.63 30.60
CA ASP A 235 11.69 5.98 31.35
C ASP A 235 10.42 5.36 30.77
N VAL A 236 9.40 5.25 31.63
CA VAL A 236 8.04 4.90 31.21
C VAL A 236 7.17 6.16 31.34
N LEU A 237 6.78 6.74 30.21
CA LEU A 237 5.91 7.91 30.12
C LEU A 237 4.49 7.48 29.75
N VAL A 238 3.51 8.01 30.47
CA VAL A 238 2.10 7.68 30.27
C VAL A 238 1.29 8.98 30.22
N GLY A 239 0.49 9.15 29.17
CA GLY A 239 -0.49 10.23 29.00
C GLY A 239 -1.68 10.10 29.94
N PHE A 240 -2.57 11.09 29.93
CA PHE A 240 -3.67 11.25 30.89
C PHE A 240 -5.00 11.58 30.20
N GLY A 241 -5.39 10.83 29.17
CA GLY A 241 -6.78 10.79 28.66
C GLY A 241 -7.26 12.09 28.01
N ALA A 242 -6.33 12.88 27.48
CA ALA A 242 -6.51 14.08 26.68
C ALA A 242 -5.27 14.24 25.78
N ASP A 243 -5.35 15.09 24.75
CA ASP A 243 -4.23 15.37 23.83
C ASP A 243 -2.91 15.68 24.58
N ASP A 244 -1.98 14.74 24.53
CA ASP A 244 -0.71 14.73 25.23
C ASP A 244 0.48 14.91 24.27
N MET A 245 1.57 15.49 24.79
CA MET A 245 2.87 15.51 24.10
C MET A 245 3.91 14.77 24.94
N LEU A 246 4.36 13.62 24.43
CA LEU A 246 5.34 12.75 25.06
C LEU A 246 6.64 12.77 24.26
N THR A 247 7.78 12.93 24.92
CA THR A 247 9.09 12.94 24.26
C THR A 247 10.11 12.10 25.02
N GLY A 248 10.68 11.11 24.34
CA GLY A 248 11.79 10.29 24.81
C GLY A 248 13.10 11.08 24.93
N ALA A 249 14.12 10.42 25.45
CA ALA A 249 15.46 10.94 25.65
C ALA A 249 16.51 9.87 25.29
N GLU A 250 17.74 9.99 25.82
CA GLU A 250 18.74 8.95 25.58
C GLU A 250 18.39 7.66 26.36
N GLY A 251 18.46 6.50 25.70
CA GLY A 251 18.20 5.19 26.29
C GLY A 251 16.78 4.69 26.10
N SER A 252 16.52 3.43 26.50
CA SER A 252 15.28 2.77 26.12
C SER A 252 14.04 3.24 26.87
N ASP A 253 13.17 3.96 26.17
CA ASP A 253 11.95 4.53 26.71
C ASP A 253 10.68 3.73 26.31
N THR A 254 9.64 3.81 27.14
CA THR A 254 8.31 3.29 26.83
C THR A 254 7.29 4.42 26.96
N LEU A 255 6.60 4.77 25.87
CA LEU A 255 5.68 5.90 25.81
C LEU A 255 4.26 5.41 25.45
N ALA A 256 3.26 5.78 26.26
CA ALA A 256 1.86 5.40 26.04
C ALA A 256 0.93 6.63 26.12
N GLY A 257 0.22 6.97 25.05
CA GLY A 257 -0.66 8.14 24.98
C GLY A 257 -1.99 7.98 25.75
N GLN A 258 -2.67 6.84 25.56
CA GLN A 258 -4.03 6.54 26.04
C GLN A 258 -5.13 7.23 25.21
N GLU A 259 -6.16 7.82 25.82
CA GLU A 259 -7.21 8.52 25.05
C GLU A 259 -6.74 9.93 24.67
N GLY A 260 -6.93 10.38 23.44
CA GLY A 260 -6.53 11.72 23.01
C GLY A 260 -6.04 11.73 21.57
N ASN A 261 -5.75 12.91 21.03
CA ASN A 261 -4.93 13.03 19.83
C ASN A 261 -3.51 13.42 20.27
N ASP A 262 -2.66 12.43 20.43
CA ASP A 262 -1.38 12.53 21.08
C ASP A 262 -0.24 12.74 20.08
N THR A 263 0.83 13.39 20.53
CA THR A 263 2.07 13.52 19.77
C THR A 263 3.19 12.88 20.55
N ILE A 264 3.75 11.79 20.02
CA ILE A 264 4.75 10.96 20.68
C ILE A 264 6.04 10.98 19.84
N SER A 265 7.18 11.23 20.49
CA SER A 265 8.47 11.27 19.79
C SER A 265 9.58 10.61 20.62
N GLY A 266 10.45 9.81 20.00
CA GLY A 266 11.62 9.22 20.68
C GLY A 266 12.72 10.19 21.07
N GLY A 267 12.73 11.40 20.50
CA GLY A 267 13.75 12.40 20.81
C GLY A 267 15.13 12.14 20.14
N ASP A 268 16.18 12.77 20.67
CA ASP A 268 17.56 12.64 20.14
C ASP A 268 18.29 11.47 20.83
N ASP A 269 18.02 10.22 20.45
CA ASP A 269 18.77 9.05 20.97
C ASP A 269 20.01 8.72 20.10
N ALA A 270 20.94 7.95 20.67
CA ALA A 270 22.08 7.37 19.98
C ALA A 270 21.92 5.85 19.94
N ASN A 271 21.57 5.31 18.77
CA ASN A 271 21.41 3.88 18.46
C ASN A 271 22.29 2.99 19.37
N ALA A 272 21.62 2.26 20.26
CA ALA A 272 22.25 1.37 21.21
C ALA A 272 22.20 -0.05 20.67
N GLU A 273 23.36 -0.62 20.30
CA GLU A 273 23.33 -1.95 19.67
C GLU A 273 22.62 -3.01 20.53
N ASN A 274 21.49 -3.50 20.02
CA ASN A 274 20.53 -4.37 20.68
C ASN A 274 20.34 -5.66 19.85
N ASP A 275 19.41 -6.54 20.27
CA ASP A 275 19.22 -7.83 19.58
C ASP A 275 18.32 -7.69 18.32
N ALA A 276 17.64 -6.55 18.12
CA ALA A 276 16.87 -6.22 16.90
C ALA A 276 17.78 -5.96 15.68
N ASP A 277 18.99 -5.42 15.90
CA ASP A 277 20.05 -5.25 14.88
C ASP A 277 20.39 -6.52 14.08
N ASP A 278 20.16 -7.71 14.66
CA ASP A 278 20.65 -9.00 14.17
C ASP A 278 19.53 -9.96 13.70
N VAL A 279 18.23 -9.62 13.84
CA VAL A 279 17.09 -10.53 13.58
C VAL A 279 15.84 -9.80 13.03
N ALA A 280 15.25 -10.31 11.94
CA ALA A 280 13.91 -9.91 11.48
C ALA A 280 12.83 -10.19 12.57
N ALA A 281 12.03 -9.16 12.87
CA ALA A 281 11.23 -8.98 14.10
C ALA A 281 9.92 -9.80 14.19
N GLY A 282 9.15 -9.63 15.27
CA GLY A 282 7.91 -10.38 15.57
C GLY A 282 7.98 -11.48 16.65
N SER A 283 9.13 -11.66 17.33
CA SER A 283 9.27 -12.59 18.48
C SER A 283 10.13 -12.04 19.62
N LEU A 284 10.48 -10.77 19.52
CA LEU A 284 11.31 -10.05 20.47
C LEU A 284 10.43 -9.34 21.50
N GLY A 285 10.94 -9.19 22.73
CA GLY A 285 10.24 -8.42 23.75
C GLY A 285 10.60 -6.94 23.64
N ILE A 286 9.82 -6.05 24.25
CA ILE A 286 10.07 -4.59 24.28
C ILE A 286 11.48 -4.17 24.77
N GLY A 287 12.23 -5.06 25.43
CA GLY A 287 13.59 -4.79 25.89
C GLY A 287 14.68 -5.12 24.88
N ASP A 288 14.30 -5.59 23.69
CA ASP A 288 15.17 -5.84 22.55
C ASP A 288 15.17 -4.67 21.54
N TYR A 289 14.28 -3.68 21.74
CA TYR A 289 14.16 -2.43 20.98
C TYR A 289 14.77 -1.25 21.76
N ASP A 290 15.09 -0.17 21.05
CA ASP A 290 15.48 1.09 21.63
C ASP A 290 14.26 1.72 22.32
N ASN A 291 13.17 2.04 21.62
CA ASN A 291 11.96 2.54 22.26
C ASN A 291 10.71 1.72 21.92
N ALA A 292 9.70 1.83 22.79
CA ALA A 292 8.40 1.20 22.60
C ALA A 292 7.26 2.22 22.74
N TYR A 293 6.34 2.24 21.78
CA TYR A 293 5.29 3.25 21.67
C TYR A 293 3.89 2.61 21.52
N ALA A 294 2.90 3.22 22.16
CA ALA A 294 1.47 2.99 21.91
C ALA A 294 0.76 4.35 21.93
N GLY A 295 0.10 4.75 20.85
CA GLY A 295 -0.69 5.98 20.80
C GLY A 295 -1.91 5.87 21.70
N GLY A 296 -2.77 4.90 21.41
CA GLY A 296 -3.95 4.58 22.21
C GLY A 296 -5.22 4.81 21.41
N SER A 297 -6.13 5.67 21.84
CA SER A 297 -7.36 5.93 21.08
C SER A 297 -7.44 7.39 20.66
N GLY A 298 -7.62 7.62 19.36
CA GLY A 298 -7.70 8.94 18.75
C GLY A 298 -6.71 9.05 17.59
N ASP A 299 -6.64 10.20 16.92
CA ASP A 299 -5.74 10.34 15.76
C ASP A 299 -4.36 10.82 16.26
N ASP A 300 -3.39 9.91 16.35
CA ASP A 300 -2.08 10.12 16.97
C ASP A 300 -0.97 10.38 15.94
N GLU A 301 0.04 11.15 16.34
CA GLU A 301 1.27 11.40 15.55
C GLU A 301 2.49 10.84 16.30
N ILE A 302 3.08 9.76 15.77
CA ILE A 302 4.19 9.04 16.41
C ILE A 302 5.46 9.11 15.54
N ASN A 303 6.59 9.44 16.16
CA ASN A 303 7.91 9.48 15.51
C ASN A 303 8.94 8.72 16.36
N GLY A 304 9.39 7.55 15.90
CA GLY A 304 10.35 6.70 16.61
C GLY A 304 11.71 7.38 16.79
N GLY A 305 12.21 8.02 15.73
CA GLY A 305 13.39 8.88 15.81
C GLY A 305 14.65 8.15 15.37
N VAL A 306 15.54 7.80 16.30
CA VAL A 306 16.79 7.10 15.97
C VAL A 306 16.93 5.90 16.90
N GLY A 307 17.11 4.72 16.32
CA GLY A 307 17.15 3.45 17.03
C GLY A 307 16.21 2.45 16.37
N ASP A 308 16.33 1.19 16.76
CA ASP A 308 15.41 0.14 16.33
C ASP A 308 14.18 0.19 17.26
N ASP A 309 13.04 0.68 16.77
CA ASP A 309 11.86 0.99 17.58
C ASP A 309 10.72 -0.01 17.35
N ILE A 310 9.82 -0.12 18.34
CA ILE A 310 8.54 -0.80 18.18
C ILE A 310 7.38 0.16 18.41
N ILE A 311 6.58 0.37 17.37
CA ILE A 311 5.54 1.40 17.35
C ILE A 311 4.20 0.74 17.09
N THR A 312 3.21 1.10 17.89
CA THR A 312 1.81 0.75 17.67
C THR A 312 0.99 2.05 17.66
N GLY A 313 0.18 2.26 16.61
CA GLY A 313 -0.67 3.44 16.48
C GLY A 313 -1.70 3.48 17.60
N ASP A 314 -2.52 2.43 17.71
CA ASP A 314 -3.45 2.30 18.82
C ASP A 314 -2.79 1.73 20.10
N ASP A 315 -3.34 0.65 20.68
CA ASP A 315 -2.85 0.07 21.93
C ASP A 315 -2.01 -1.19 21.70
N ASP A 316 -0.97 -1.37 22.51
CA ASP A 316 -0.09 -2.53 22.49
C ASP A 316 -0.09 -3.22 23.86
N SER A 317 -0.41 -4.51 23.86
CA SER A 317 -0.49 -5.33 25.08
C SER A 317 0.80 -5.34 25.94
N ARG A 318 1.98 -5.23 25.32
CA ARG A 318 3.29 -5.24 25.98
C ARG A 318 3.64 -3.85 26.53
N VAL A 319 3.38 -2.79 25.76
CA VAL A 319 3.52 -1.40 26.21
C VAL A 319 2.58 -1.14 27.38
N SER A 320 1.32 -1.54 27.25
CA SER A 320 0.32 -1.49 28.32
C SER A 320 0.80 -2.20 29.60
N ALA A 321 1.38 -3.40 29.46
CA ALA A 321 1.92 -4.14 30.60
C ALA A 321 3.15 -3.47 31.24
N ALA A 322 4.02 -2.84 30.46
CA ALA A 322 5.18 -2.10 30.95
C ALA A 322 4.79 -0.80 31.66
N ALA A 323 3.76 -0.12 31.16
CA ALA A 323 3.17 1.08 31.73
C ALA A 323 2.25 0.84 32.94
N ASP A 324 1.98 -0.42 33.32
CA ASP A 324 1.02 -0.81 34.38
C ASP A 324 -0.38 -0.20 34.11
N ILE A 325 -0.74 -0.08 32.83
CA ILE A 325 -2.07 0.31 32.34
C ILE A 325 -2.79 -0.92 31.76
N GLY A 326 -4.06 -0.76 31.38
CA GLY A 326 -4.87 -1.88 30.87
C GLY A 326 -5.00 -1.81 29.36
N PHE A 327 -4.66 -2.90 28.67
CA PHE A 327 -4.85 -3.05 27.23
C PHE A 327 -6.34 -2.92 26.82
N ASP A 328 -6.59 -2.06 25.85
CA ASP A 328 -7.85 -1.79 25.18
C ASP A 328 -7.79 -2.26 23.72
N ALA A 329 -8.35 -3.42 23.44
CA ALA A 329 -8.43 -3.96 22.08
C ALA A 329 -9.50 -3.26 21.21
N ASP A 330 -10.27 -2.33 21.79
CA ASP A 330 -11.25 -1.52 21.04
C ASP A 330 -10.72 -0.09 20.79
N ALA A 331 -9.43 0.16 21.07
CA ALA A 331 -8.74 1.38 20.67
C ALA A 331 -8.67 1.46 19.13
N ASP A 332 -8.81 2.67 18.60
CA ASP A 332 -9.03 2.95 17.17
C ASP A 332 -8.79 4.45 16.90
N GLY A 333 -8.05 4.74 15.84
CA GLY A 333 -7.51 6.06 15.51
C GLY A 333 -7.04 6.15 14.07
N SER A 334 -7.07 7.33 13.44
CA SER A 334 -6.42 7.52 12.13
C SER A 334 -5.02 8.09 12.34
N ASP A 335 -4.03 7.22 12.47
CA ASP A 335 -2.71 7.53 12.97
C ASP A 335 -1.71 7.89 11.87
N MET A 336 -0.75 8.75 12.21
CA MET A 336 0.43 9.03 11.40
C MET A 336 1.70 8.58 12.12
N ILE A 337 2.35 7.55 11.59
CA ILE A 337 3.52 6.91 12.19
C ILE A 337 4.75 7.09 11.30
N ARG A 338 5.90 7.38 11.92
CA ARG A 338 7.22 7.41 11.27
C ARG A 338 8.21 6.63 12.13
N GLY A 339 8.79 5.57 11.60
CA GLY A 339 9.83 4.77 12.27
C GLY A 339 11.05 5.62 12.56
N GLY A 340 11.77 6.01 11.52
CA GLY A 340 12.87 6.97 11.62
C GLY A 340 14.16 6.37 11.11
N ALA A 341 15.11 6.06 11.97
CA ALA A 341 16.38 5.48 11.55
C ALA A 341 16.75 4.30 12.42
N GLY A 342 16.72 3.10 11.86
CA GLY A 342 16.84 1.84 12.57
C GLY A 342 15.98 0.80 11.86
N ASN A 343 16.01 -0.46 12.32
CA ASN A 343 15.07 -1.46 11.85
C ASN A 343 13.84 -1.43 12.77
N ASP A 344 12.76 -0.82 12.31
CA ASP A 344 11.57 -0.53 13.09
C ASP A 344 10.47 -1.57 12.86
N GLU A 345 9.71 -1.90 13.91
CA GLU A 345 8.50 -2.73 13.81
C GLU A 345 7.27 -1.87 14.11
N ILE A 346 6.46 -1.63 13.08
CA ILE A 346 5.33 -0.71 13.10
C ILE A 346 4.03 -1.50 12.89
N HIS A 347 3.08 -1.27 13.78
CA HIS A 347 1.71 -1.79 13.69
C HIS A 347 0.77 -0.60 13.74
N VAL A 348 -0.14 -0.47 12.77
CA VAL A 348 -1.01 0.72 12.72
C VAL A 348 -2.17 0.62 13.73
N GLY A 349 -2.88 -0.51 13.76
CA GLY A 349 -3.93 -0.74 14.75
C GLY A 349 -3.48 -1.35 16.09
N SER A 350 -4.45 -1.73 16.92
CA SER A 350 -4.21 -2.33 18.24
C SER A 350 -3.62 -3.74 18.15
N TRP A 351 -2.58 -4.03 18.94
CA TRP A 351 -1.88 -5.30 18.91
C TRP A 351 -1.85 -6.06 20.26
N ALA A 352 -2.45 -7.24 20.24
CA ALA A 352 -2.24 -8.26 21.27
C ALA A 352 -1.22 -9.32 20.81
N ASP A 353 -0.12 -9.47 21.54
CA ASP A 353 0.87 -10.52 21.26
C ASP A 353 0.37 -11.91 21.72
N GLY A 354 0.94 -12.98 21.16
CA GLY A 354 0.55 -14.36 21.50
C GLY A 354 1.24 -14.91 22.75
N ASP A 355 2.23 -14.21 23.28
CA ASP A 355 3.13 -14.69 24.33
C ASP A 355 2.65 -14.30 25.75
N ASP A 356 1.75 -13.34 25.84
CA ASP A 356 1.05 -12.93 27.06
C ASP A 356 -0.25 -13.74 27.34
N GLY A 357 -0.67 -14.57 26.38
CA GLY A 357 -1.83 -15.45 26.47
C GLY A 357 -3.05 -15.04 25.65
N PHE A 358 -2.96 -14.03 24.79
CA PHE A 358 -3.91 -13.77 23.70
C PHE A 358 -3.56 -14.59 22.43
N GLU A 359 -4.45 -14.61 21.43
CA GLU A 359 -4.06 -15.02 20.07
C GLU A 359 -3.52 -13.75 19.39
N ASN A 360 -2.52 -13.85 18.51
CA ASN A 360 -2.07 -12.68 17.75
C ASN A 360 -3.28 -12.06 17.04
N THR A 361 -3.72 -10.89 17.49
CA THR A 361 -4.86 -10.16 16.94
C THR A 361 -4.46 -8.72 16.71
N HIS A 362 -4.71 -8.25 15.49
CA HIS A 362 -4.75 -6.84 15.14
C HIS A 362 -6.20 -6.40 15.02
N THR A 363 -6.51 -5.23 15.54
CA THR A 363 -7.86 -4.66 15.56
C THR A 363 -7.78 -3.15 15.45
N GLY A 364 -8.74 -2.59 14.73
CA GLY A 364 -8.90 -1.18 14.39
C GLY A 364 -9.69 -1.18 13.08
N ASN A 365 -10.24 -0.03 12.66
CA ASN A 365 -10.94 0.09 11.37
C ASN A 365 -10.74 1.45 10.69
N SER A 366 -9.83 2.25 11.26
CA SER A 366 -9.57 3.60 10.82
C SER A 366 -8.53 3.57 9.71
N ALA A 367 -8.33 4.69 9.03
CA ALA A 367 -7.37 4.77 7.94
C ALA A 367 -6.06 5.33 8.47
N ASP A 368 -4.99 4.55 8.36
CA ASP A 368 -3.69 4.89 8.94
C ASP A 368 -2.64 5.23 7.89
N THR A 369 -1.57 5.86 8.33
CA THR A 369 -0.41 6.16 7.47
C THR A 369 0.89 5.91 8.22
N ALA A 370 1.69 4.98 7.73
CA ALA A 370 2.97 4.61 8.32
C ALA A 370 4.11 4.68 7.29
N SER A 371 5.29 5.06 7.78
CA SER A 371 6.53 5.10 7.01
C SER A 371 7.69 4.56 7.84
N GLY A 372 8.48 3.63 7.28
CA GLY A 372 9.65 3.02 7.91
C GLY A 372 10.84 3.98 8.00
N ASN A 373 11.09 4.72 6.92
CA ASN A 373 12.22 5.63 6.71
C ASN A 373 13.57 4.92 6.42
N GLU A 374 14.57 4.99 7.31
CA GLU A 374 15.88 4.37 7.07
C GLU A 374 16.00 3.06 7.86
N GLY A 375 15.97 1.89 7.22
CA GLY A 375 15.89 0.68 8.01
C GLY A 375 15.93 -0.65 7.28
N ASN A 376 15.39 -1.67 7.91
CA ASN A 376 14.82 -2.86 7.28
C ASN A 376 13.59 -3.16 8.14
N ASP A 377 12.49 -2.54 7.79
CA ASP A 377 11.38 -2.29 8.67
C ASP A 377 10.29 -3.34 8.45
N ILE A 378 9.46 -3.54 9.48
CA ILE A 378 8.26 -4.36 9.38
C ILE A 378 7.07 -3.46 9.61
N LEU A 379 6.22 -3.31 8.59
CA LEU A 379 4.99 -2.55 8.67
C LEU A 379 3.82 -3.52 8.58
N ILE A 380 2.94 -3.49 9.57
CA ILE A 380 1.73 -4.32 9.60
C ILE A 380 0.49 -3.44 9.62
N GLY A 381 -0.32 -3.59 8.57
CA GLY A 381 -1.63 -2.95 8.43
C GLY A 381 -2.68 -3.57 9.35
N ASP A 382 -3.84 -2.93 9.41
CA ASP A 382 -5.02 -3.48 10.07
C ASP A 382 -6.27 -3.32 9.19
N MET A 383 -7.49 -3.31 9.75
CA MET A 383 -8.62 -3.04 8.87
C MET A 383 -8.67 -1.54 8.60
N GLY A 384 -8.90 -1.12 7.37
CA GLY A 384 -8.87 0.30 7.13
C GLY A 384 -8.66 0.64 5.67
N SER A 385 -8.25 1.89 5.46
CA SER A 385 -7.66 2.28 4.18
C SER A 385 -6.29 2.85 4.44
N ASP A 386 -5.32 1.94 4.50
CA ASP A 386 -4.00 2.20 5.03
C ASP A 386 -3.02 2.62 3.94
N VAL A 387 -2.07 3.46 4.34
CA VAL A 387 -0.94 3.88 3.51
C VAL A 387 0.36 3.48 4.20
N LEU A 388 1.05 2.47 3.66
CA LEU A 388 2.30 1.95 4.24
C LEU A 388 3.46 2.16 3.26
N ASP A 389 4.57 2.72 3.75
CA ASP A 389 5.77 3.02 2.95
C ASP A 389 7.03 2.49 3.66
N GLY A 390 7.77 1.57 3.05
CA GLY A 390 9.05 1.09 3.59
C GLY A 390 10.17 2.14 3.51
N ASP A 391 10.08 3.09 2.57
CA ASP A 391 11.10 4.07 2.21
C ASP A 391 12.45 3.46 1.78
N SER A 392 13.33 3.04 2.70
CA SER A 392 14.67 2.61 2.33
C SER A 392 15.18 1.45 3.16
N GLY A 393 15.66 0.45 2.44
CA GLY A 393 16.18 -0.79 2.98
C GLY A 393 15.36 -1.96 2.48
N ASN A 394 15.45 -3.09 3.17
CA ASN A 394 14.76 -4.32 2.79
C ASN A 394 13.61 -4.56 3.76
N ASP A 395 12.45 -4.07 3.39
CA ASP A 395 11.31 -3.91 4.26
C ASP A 395 10.30 -5.05 4.07
N THR A 396 9.44 -5.24 5.07
CA THR A 396 8.34 -6.20 5.02
C THR A 396 7.04 -5.50 5.34
N ILE A 397 6.18 -5.37 4.34
CA ILE A 397 4.83 -4.82 4.49
C ILE A 397 3.83 -5.97 4.45
N SER A 398 2.93 -6.06 5.44
CA SER A 398 1.94 -7.13 5.48
C SER A 398 0.59 -6.66 5.99
N ASP A 399 -0.44 -6.96 5.20
CA ASP A 399 -1.84 -6.72 5.57
C ASP A 399 -2.74 -7.93 5.34
N ALA A 400 -2.15 -9.13 5.38
CA ALA A 400 -2.85 -10.39 5.12
C ALA A 400 -3.97 -10.72 6.14
N GLY A 401 -4.09 -9.91 7.21
CA GLY A 401 -5.11 -10.02 8.24
C GLY A 401 -6.38 -9.23 7.94
N ASP A 402 -6.28 -8.22 7.08
CA ASP A 402 -7.41 -7.41 6.68
C ASP A 402 -8.35 -8.18 5.75
N THR A 403 -9.64 -8.05 6.03
CA THR A 403 -10.72 -8.64 5.26
C THR A 403 -11.75 -7.59 4.84
N ASP A 404 -11.47 -6.31 5.07
CA ASP A 404 -12.25 -5.25 4.49
C ASP A 404 -12.09 -5.27 2.97
N ASN A 405 -13.17 -4.87 2.31
CA ASN A 405 -13.27 -4.74 0.87
C ASN A 405 -14.37 -3.70 0.68
N ALA A 406 -13.95 -2.44 0.74
CA ALA A 406 -14.87 -1.32 0.77
C ALA A 406 -15.28 -0.98 -0.66
N PHE A 407 -16.58 -0.78 -0.89
CA PHE A 407 -17.02 -0.52 -2.26
C PHE A 407 -16.47 0.82 -2.78
N ASN A 408 -15.57 0.79 -3.74
CA ASN A 408 -14.75 1.90 -4.22
C ASN A 408 -14.76 1.98 -5.77
N GLY A 409 -13.73 2.61 -6.35
CA GLY A 409 -13.62 2.78 -7.81
C GLY A 409 -12.97 1.58 -8.51
N ALA A 410 -12.02 0.93 -7.83
CA ALA A 410 -11.29 -0.24 -8.29
C ALA A 410 -12.18 -1.50 -8.38
N ASP A 411 -13.32 -1.54 -7.68
CA ASP A 411 -14.37 -2.55 -7.85
C ASP A 411 -14.86 -2.74 -9.29
N ALA A 412 -14.71 -1.70 -10.11
CA ALA A 412 -15.07 -1.73 -11.52
C ALA A 412 -13.95 -2.26 -12.43
N GLY A 413 -12.84 -2.70 -11.83
CA GLY A 413 -11.55 -3.07 -12.42
C GLY A 413 -10.47 -2.02 -12.10
N ALA A 414 -9.27 -2.48 -11.77
CA ALA A 414 -8.06 -1.66 -11.73
C ALA A 414 -7.87 -0.94 -13.09
N SER A 415 -7.28 0.26 -13.09
CA SER A 415 -7.33 1.16 -14.26
C SER A 415 -6.03 1.92 -14.55
N GLY A 416 -4.97 1.76 -13.75
CA GLY A 416 -3.70 2.47 -13.96
C GLY A 416 -3.74 3.96 -13.67
N ALA A 417 -4.90 4.50 -13.23
CA ALA A 417 -5.22 5.92 -13.29
C ALA A 417 -6.24 6.38 -12.23
N LEU A 418 -6.61 5.51 -11.31
CA LEU A 418 -7.46 5.89 -10.21
C LEU A 418 -6.58 6.56 -9.12
N PRO A 419 -7.09 7.60 -8.44
CA PRO A 419 -6.41 8.14 -7.27
C PRO A 419 -6.50 7.15 -6.10
N ILE A 420 -5.59 7.30 -5.14
CA ILE A 420 -5.45 6.45 -3.94
C ILE A 420 -6.78 6.26 -3.17
N ASP A 421 -7.69 7.25 -3.19
CA ASP A 421 -9.00 7.18 -2.51
C ASP A 421 -10.04 6.27 -3.20
N GLN A 422 -9.65 5.57 -4.27
CA GLN A 422 -10.44 4.58 -4.97
C GLN A 422 -9.92 3.15 -4.79
N TYR A 423 -8.86 2.97 -4.00
CA TYR A 423 -8.35 1.68 -3.54
C TYR A 423 -8.68 1.53 -2.06
N ASP A 424 -8.64 0.29 -1.57
CA ASP A 424 -8.76 -0.02 -0.16
C ASP A 424 -7.47 0.37 0.54
N ASN A 425 -6.32 -0.17 0.12
CA ASN A 425 -5.02 0.20 0.70
C ASN A 425 -3.99 0.63 -0.36
N ALA A 426 -2.90 1.23 0.10
CA ALA A 426 -1.79 1.67 -0.72
C ALA A 426 -0.43 1.39 -0.07
N TYR A 427 0.42 0.63 -0.76
CA TYR A 427 1.72 0.20 -0.26
C TYR A 427 2.85 0.56 -1.22
N ALA A 428 3.97 1.03 -0.68
CA ALA A 428 5.23 1.22 -1.40
C ALA A 428 6.37 0.58 -0.60
N GLY A 429 7.20 -0.28 -1.21
CA GLY A 429 8.37 -0.85 -0.53
C GLY A 429 9.51 0.16 -0.39
N GLY A 430 9.73 0.95 -1.45
CA GLY A 430 10.80 1.95 -1.46
C GLY A 430 12.09 1.39 -2.04
N ALA A 431 13.24 1.65 -1.41
CA ALA A 431 14.54 1.30 -1.97
C ALA A 431 15.18 0.09 -1.29
N GLY A 432 15.04 -1.10 -1.88
CA GLY A 432 15.78 -2.31 -1.51
C GLY A 432 14.99 -3.56 -1.85
N ASP A 433 15.43 -4.75 -1.41
CA ASP A 433 14.70 -5.97 -1.78
C ASP A 433 13.56 -6.19 -0.77
N ASP A 434 12.34 -5.83 -1.16
CA ASP A 434 11.19 -5.74 -0.26
C ASP A 434 10.23 -6.92 -0.37
N MET A 435 9.46 -7.14 0.70
CA MET A 435 8.41 -8.16 0.73
C MET A 435 7.08 -7.53 1.09
N ILE A 436 6.14 -7.49 0.13
CA ILE A 436 4.83 -6.88 0.31
C ILE A 436 3.75 -7.95 0.19
N THR A 437 2.82 -7.98 1.15
CA THR A 437 1.63 -8.84 1.10
C THR A 437 0.40 -7.97 1.35
N GLY A 438 -0.40 -7.75 0.30
CA GLY A 438 -1.65 -7.01 0.39
C GLY A 438 -2.77 -7.78 1.06
N SER A 439 -3.95 -7.17 0.99
CA SER A 439 -5.14 -7.48 1.77
C SER A 439 -6.16 -8.32 0.98
N ALA A 440 -7.43 -8.26 1.38
CA ALA A 440 -8.55 -8.81 0.59
C ALA A 440 -9.37 -7.73 -0.14
N GLY A 441 -8.95 -6.47 -0.01
CA GLY A 441 -9.48 -5.30 -0.69
C GLY A 441 -8.78 -5.05 -2.03
N ASP A 442 -9.31 -4.11 -2.80
CA ASP A 442 -8.67 -3.70 -4.04
C ASP A 442 -7.48 -2.77 -3.72
N ASP A 443 -6.25 -3.27 -3.83
CA ASP A 443 -5.05 -2.57 -3.35
C ASP A 443 -4.23 -1.92 -4.47
N ILE A 444 -3.43 -0.93 -4.10
CA ILE A 444 -2.38 -0.40 -4.96
C ILE A 444 -1.01 -0.65 -4.34
N ILE A 445 -0.16 -1.35 -5.07
CA ILE A 445 1.09 -1.87 -4.54
C ILE A 445 2.23 -1.52 -5.48
N THR A 446 3.24 -0.85 -4.95
CA THR A 446 4.46 -0.54 -5.67
C THR A 446 5.65 -1.18 -4.94
N GLY A 447 6.47 -1.97 -5.65
CA GLY A 447 7.67 -2.59 -5.12
C GLY A 447 8.65 -1.54 -4.64
N ASP A 448 8.99 -0.60 -5.54
CA ASP A 448 9.77 0.56 -5.16
C ASP A 448 8.90 1.73 -4.62
N ASP A 449 9.14 2.97 -5.08
CA ASP A 449 8.48 4.17 -4.58
C ASP A 449 7.26 4.58 -5.43
N ASP A 450 6.21 5.09 -4.78
CA ASP A 450 4.96 5.53 -5.41
C ASP A 450 4.65 6.98 -5.07
N SER A 451 4.47 7.83 -6.08
CA SER A 451 4.30 9.26 -5.86
C SER A 451 3.07 9.65 -5.03
N ARG A 452 2.01 8.82 -5.04
CA ARG A 452 0.79 9.03 -4.23
C ARG A 452 1.00 8.60 -2.79
N VAL A 453 1.70 7.48 -2.57
CA VAL A 453 2.09 7.01 -1.23
C VAL A 453 3.02 8.03 -0.58
N SER A 454 4.07 8.49 -1.27
CA SER A 454 4.98 9.53 -0.75
C SER A 454 4.22 10.84 -0.46
N ALA A 455 3.20 11.17 -1.26
CA ALA A 455 2.41 12.38 -1.03
C ALA A 455 1.49 12.27 0.20
N ALA A 456 0.95 11.09 0.47
CA ALA A 456 0.06 10.80 1.60
C ALA A 456 0.81 10.82 2.94
N ASN A 457 1.98 10.18 3.02
CA ASN A 457 2.82 10.17 4.23
C ASN A 457 3.75 11.42 4.34
N GLY A 458 3.83 12.22 3.28
CA GLY A 458 4.64 13.44 3.22
C GLY A 458 6.15 13.20 3.06
N SER A 459 6.55 12.00 2.65
CA SER A 459 7.90 11.68 2.18
C SER A 459 8.14 12.28 0.79
N ALA A 460 9.30 12.01 0.19
CA ALA A 460 9.68 12.62 -1.08
C ALA A 460 9.97 11.54 -2.12
N PHE A 461 9.11 11.48 -3.14
CA PHE A 461 9.28 10.56 -4.27
C PHE A 461 10.69 10.55 -4.87
N ASP A 462 11.32 9.37 -4.88
CA ASP A 462 12.59 9.00 -5.49
C ASP A 462 12.36 8.01 -6.64
N ALA A 463 12.25 8.54 -7.86
CA ALA A 463 12.23 7.76 -9.11
C ALA A 463 13.52 6.97 -9.42
N ASN A 464 14.42 6.77 -8.45
CA ASN A 464 15.59 5.91 -8.58
C ASN A 464 15.68 4.89 -7.45
N ALA A 465 14.64 4.74 -6.62
CA ALA A 465 14.43 3.54 -5.85
C ALA A 465 14.41 2.34 -6.82
N ASP A 466 15.03 1.24 -6.37
CA ASP A 466 15.26 0.03 -7.17
C ASP A 466 15.67 -1.08 -6.20
N GLY A 467 15.00 -2.22 -6.27
CA GLY A 467 15.36 -3.44 -5.56
C GLY A 467 14.54 -4.64 -6.01
N GLY A 468 14.97 -5.84 -5.62
CA GLY A 468 14.39 -7.09 -6.12
C GLY A 468 13.24 -7.56 -5.24
N ASP A 469 12.02 -7.24 -5.63
CA ASP A 469 10.86 -7.31 -4.73
C ASP A 469 10.08 -8.61 -4.83
N THR A 470 9.39 -8.95 -3.75
CA THR A 470 8.40 -10.03 -3.73
C THR A 470 7.04 -9.49 -3.27
N ILE A 471 6.08 -9.46 -4.19
CA ILE A 471 4.76 -8.88 -3.98
C ILE A 471 3.67 -9.96 -4.11
N TYR A 472 2.74 -9.97 -3.16
CA TYR A 472 1.48 -10.71 -3.21
C TYR A 472 0.34 -9.69 -3.12
N GLY A 473 -0.49 -9.57 -4.17
CA GLY A 473 -1.65 -8.67 -4.23
C GLY A 473 -2.68 -9.06 -3.18
N GLY A 474 -3.20 -10.28 -3.30
CA GLY A 474 -4.13 -10.85 -2.33
C GLY A 474 -5.46 -11.16 -2.99
N ALA A 475 -6.57 -10.81 -2.34
CA ALA A 475 -7.86 -10.86 -3.04
C ALA A 475 -8.29 -9.44 -3.35
N GLY A 476 -8.99 -9.21 -4.45
CA GLY A 476 -9.30 -7.85 -4.90
C GLY A 476 -8.76 -7.64 -6.31
N ASN A 477 -9.21 -6.58 -6.97
CA ASN A 477 -8.66 -6.17 -8.26
C ASN A 477 -7.48 -5.23 -7.98
N ASP A 478 -6.28 -5.79 -7.95
CA ASP A 478 -5.09 -5.09 -7.48
C ASP A 478 -4.36 -4.38 -8.61
N GLU A 479 -3.68 -3.30 -8.28
CA GLU A 479 -2.79 -2.58 -9.20
C GLU A 479 -1.36 -2.63 -8.69
N ILE A 480 -0.54 -3.44 -9.35
CA ILE A 480 0.80 -3.78 -8.91
C ILE A 480 1.85 -3.30 -9.90
N HIS A 481 2.82 -2.55 -9.40
CA HIS A 481 3.98 -2.07 -10.12
C HIS A 481 5.25 -2.53 -9.40
N THR A 482 6.22 -3.11 -10.10
CA THR A 482 7.47 -3.52 -9.43
C THR A 482 8.43 -2.34 -9.28
N GLY A 483 8.54 -1.51 -10.31
CA GLY A 483 9.38 -0.31 -10.27
C GLY A 483 8.73 0.91 -9.62
N SER A 484 9.52 1.97 -9.43
CA SER A 484 9.04 3.27 -8.97
C SER A 484 8.07 3.89 -9.96
N TRP A 485 6.94 4.39 -9.45
CA TRP A 485 5.84 4.86 -10.28
C TRP A 485 5.33 6.26 -9.93
N ALA A 486 5.13 7.07 -10.99
CA ALA A 486 4.40 8.32 -10.90
C ALA A 486 3.35 8.42 -12.03
N ASP A 487 2.08 8.64 -11.68
CA ASP A 487 0.95 8.67 -12.62
C ASP A 487 0.81 10.00 -13.39
N GLY A 488 1.49 11.05 -12.93
CA GLY A 488 1.49 12.40 -13.50
C GLY A 488 0.40 13.34 -12.98
N ASP A 489 -0.49 12.88 -12.10
CA ASP A 489 -1.59 13.68 -11.53
C ASP A 489 -1.13 14.59 -10.37
N GLU A 490 0.10 14.41 -9.89
CA GLU A 490 0.78 15.29 -8.91
C GLU A 490 1.76 16.29 -9.54
N GLY A 491 1.77 16.39 -10.87
CA GLY A 491 2.67 17.30 -11.59
C GLY A 491 4.07 16.73 -11.84
N PHE A 492 4.24 15.42 -11.64
CA PHE A 492 5.35 14.63 -12.18
C PHE A 492 5.12 14.35 -13.67
N GLU A 493 6.19 14.01 -14.39
CA GLU A 493 6.02 13.33 -15.69
C GLU A 493 5.60 11.89 -15.38
N ASN A 494 4.75 11.29 -16.21
CA ASN A 494 4.43 9.87 -16.04
C ASN A 494 5.74 9.08 -16.26
N THR A 495 6.27 8.54 -15.17
CA THR A 495 7.56 7.86 -15.11
C THR A 495 7.36 6.52 -14.46
N HIS A 496 7.91 5.51 -15.13
CA HIS A 496 8.02 4.17 -14.61
C HIS A 496 9.47 3.73 -14.71
N THR A 497 10.08 3.33 -13.60
CA THR A 497 11.50 3.00 -13.50
C THR A 497 11.72 1.85 -12.54
N GLY A 498 12.46 0.86 -12.96
CA GLY A 498 12.94 -0.26 -12.14
C GLY A 498 13.90 -1.04 -13.02
N SER A 499 14.86 -1.76 -12.46
CA SER A 499 15.77 -2.60 -13.26
C SER A 499 16.16 -3.91 -12.60
N ALA A 500 15.59 -4.18 -11.44
CA ALA A 500 15.88 -5.32 -10.60
C ALA A 500 15.24 -6.61 -11.16
N THR A 501 14.86 -7.54 -10.32
CA THR A 501 14.26 -8.80 -10.77
C THR A 501 13.27 -9.19 -9.71
N ASP A 502 12.02 -9.18 -10.10
CA ASP A 502 10.91 -9.14 -9.16
C ASP A 502 10.05 -10.39 -9.26
N ILE A 503 9.28 -10.63 -8.22
CA ILE A 503 8.34 -11.75 -8.13
C ILE A 503 7.00 -11.21 -7.68
N VAL A 504 6.01 -11.27 -8.56
CA VAL A 504 4.66 -10.77 -8.31
C VAL A 504 3.62 -11.86 -8.48
N TYR A 505 2.66 -11.90 -7.57
CA TYR A 505 1.44 -12.68 -7.64
C TYR A 505 0.24 -11.74 -7.44
N GLY A 506 -0.63 -11.56 -8.44
CA GLY A 506 -1.90 -10.84 -8.28
C GLY A 506 -2.87 -11.60 -7.37
N GLU A 507 -2.90 -12.93 -7.54
CA GLU A 507 -3.73 -13.89 -6.81
C GLU A 507 -5.19 -13.93 -7.25
N ALA A 508 -6.12 -13.15 -6.69
CA ALA A 508 -7.55 -13.31 -7.00
C ALA A 508 -8.27 -11.98 -7.24
N GLY A 509 -8.59 -11.70 -8.50
CA GLY A 509 -9.34 -10.54 -8.97
C GLY A 509 -8.90 -10.21 -10.39
N ASP A 510 -9.48 -9.18 -10.99
CA ASP A 510 -9.05 -8.71 -12.31
C ASP A 510 -7.88 -7.72 -12.10
N ASP A 511 -6.64 -8.20 -12.12
CA ASP A 511 -5.46 -7.46 -11.66
C ASP A 511 -4.70 -6.73 -12.79
N ILE A 512 -3.98 -5.66 -12.43
CA ILE A 512 -3.00 -4.99 -13.29
C ILE A 512 -1.60 -5.23 -12.75
N LEU A 513 -0.72 -5.87 -13.54
CA LEU A 513 0.68 -6.10 -13.17
C LEU A 513 1.62 -5.42 -14.17
N ARG A 514 2.63 -4.70 -13.68
CA ARG A 514 3.70 -4.06 -14.48
C ARG A 514 5.07 -4.42 -13.89
N GLY A 515 5.91 -5.11 -14.67
CA GLY A 515 7.28 -5.52 -14.28
C GLY A 515 8.41 -4.60 -14.74
N ASP A 516 8.11 -3.62 -15.60
CA ASP A 516 9.02 -2.55 -16.04
C ASP A 516 10.30 -2.95 -16.74
N SER A 517 11.41 -3.08 -16.04
CA SER A 517 12.62 -3.67 -16.62
C SER A 517 13.23 -4.59 -15.59
N GLY A 518 13.79 -5.70 -16.02
CA GLY A 518 14.20 -6.71 -15.08
C GLY A 518 14.30 -8.08 -15.71
N ASN A 519 14.08 -9.14 -14.95
CA ASN A 519 13.80 -10.46 -15.52
C ASN A 519 12.75 -11.09 -14.63
N ASP A 520 11.52 -10.64 -14.80
CA ASP A 520 10.54 -10.65 -13.73
C ASP A 520 9.67 -11.90 -13.80
N PHE A 521 9.18 -12.33 -12.65
CA PHE A 521 8.17 -13.37 -12.57
C PHE A 521 6.85 -12.72 -12.22
N LEU A 522 5.88 -12.77 -13.14
CA LEU A 522 4.56 -12.17 -12.97
C LEU A 522 3.50 -13.26 -13.11
N SER A 523 2.62 -13.38 -12.12
CA SER A 523 1.49 -14.31 -12.15
C SER A 523 0.21 -13.55 -11.83
N GLY A 524 -0.75 -13.52 -12.74
CA GLY A 524 -2.08 -12.93 -12.55
C GLY A 524 -2.86 -13.71 -11.50
N GLY A 525 -3.55 -14.78 -11.90
CA GLY A 525 -4.15 -15.71 -10.96
C GLY A 525 -5.56 -16.12 -11.35
N GLU A 526 -6.55 -15.88 -10.48
CA GLU A 526 -7.95 -16.01 -10.85
C GLU A 526 -8.51 -14.63 -11.23
N GLY A 527 -9.02 -14.46 -12.44
CA GLY A 527 -9.58 -13.18 -12.93
C GLY A 527 -9.06 -12.85 -14.31
N ASN A 528 -9.52 -11.75 -14.89
CA ASN A 528 -9.08 -11.28 -16.21
C ASN A 528 -7.97 -10.24 -16.01
N ASP A 529 -6.73 -10.68 -16.14
CA ASP A 529 -5.57 -9.90 -15.73
C ASP A 529 -4.95 -9.13 -16.91
N ASP A 530 -4.40 -7.95 -16.63
CA ASP A 530 -3.59 -7.16 -17.57
C ASP A 530 -2.14 -7.14 -17.08
N ILE A 531 -1.27 -7.94 -17.72
CA ILE A 531 0.11 -8.14 -17.30
C ILE A 531 1.09 -7.67 -18.37
N VAL A 532 2.04 -6.83 -17.98
CA VAL A 532 3.14 -6.35 -18.84
C VAL A 532 4.48 -6.63 -18.17
N GLY A 533 5.33 -7.45 -18.80
CA GLY A 533 6.70 -7.75 -18.34
C GLY A 533 7.63 -6.54 -18.47
N GLY A 534 7.62 -5.91 -19.65
CA GLY A 534 8.36 -4.68 -19.90
C GLY A 534 9.67 -4.94 -20.62
N GLY A 535 10.81 -4.84 -19.94
CA GLY A 535 12.12 -4.98 -20.56
C GLY A 535 12.98 -5.99 -19.83
N GLY A 536 13.18 -7.19 -20.36
CA GLY A 536 13.84 -8.21 -19.58
C GLY A 536 13.97 -9.56 -20.23
N THR A 537 13.71 -10.60 -19.47
CA THR A 537 13.52 -11.98 -19.91
C THR A 537 12.56 -12.52 -18.88
N ASP A 538 11.29 -12.26 -19.15
CA ASP A 538 10.24 -12.30 -18.16
C ASP A 538 9.50 -13.63 -18.22
N SER A 539 8.93 -14.04 -17.09
CA SER A 539 8.11 -15.24 -16.97
C SER A 539 6.72 -14.82 -16.54
N ILE A 540 5.78 -14.83 -17.48
CA ILE A 540 4.42 -14.34 -17.29
C ILE A 540 3.43 -15.50 -17.31
N LEU A 541 2.55 -15.57 -16.31
CA LEU A 541 1.46 -16.55 -16.22
C LEU A 541 0.13 -15.80 -16.03
N GLY A 542 -0.79 -15.87 -16.98
CA GLY A 542 -2.16 -15.34 -16.80
C GLY A 542 -2.95 -16.20 -15.81
N ASN A 543 -2.91 -17.52 -16.02
CA ASN A 543 -3.62 -18.56 -15.28
C ASN A 543 -5.10 -18.69 -15.66
N ALA A 544 -6.04 -18.06 -14.95
CA ALA A 544 -7.46 -18.36 -15.09
C ALA A 544 -8.33 -17.11 -15.26
N GLY A 545 -8.66 -16.80 -16.51
CA GLY A 545 -9.60 -15.77 -16.94
C GLY A 545 -9.27 -15.39 -18.38
N ASP A 546 -9.95 -14.40 -18.94
CA ASP A 546 -9.62 -13.90 -20.27
C ASP A 546 -8.52 -12.82 -20.14
N ASP A 547 -7.25 -13.24 -20.20
CA ASP A 547 -6.09 -12.41 -19.81
C ASP A 547 -5.49 -11.62 -20.98
N MET A 548 -4.88 -10.46 -20.70
CA MET A 548 -4.07 -9.68 -21.64
C MET A 548 -2.62 -9.66 -21.19
N LEU A 549 -1.74 -10.35 -21.92
CA LEU A 549 -0.36 -10.61 -21.54
C LEU A 549 0.62 -10.03 -22.56
N THR A 550 1.56 -9.20 -22.11
CA THR A 550 2.61 -8.61 -22.95
C THR A 550 4.00 -8.85 -22.36
N GLY A 551 4.90 -9.49 -23.12
CA GLY A 551 6.31 -9.70 -22.73
C GLY A 551 7.10 -8.39 -22.77
N GLY A 552 7.25 -7.81 -23.96
CA GLY A 552 7.92 -6.53 -24.15
C GLY A 552 9.22 -6.69 -24.93
N SER A 553 10.33 -6.18 -24.41
CA SER A 553 11.64 -6.44 -25.02
C SER A 553 12.36 -7.48 -24.21
N GLY A 554 12.86 -8.55 -24.80
CA GLY A 554 13.35 -9.67 -24.00
C GLY A 554 13.25 -10.99 -24.73
N SER A 555 13.66 -12.07 -24.08
CA SER A 555 13.27 -13.41 -24.54
C SER A 555 12.34 -13.96 -23.49
N ASP A 556 11.05 -13.75 -23.67
CA ASP A 556 10.05 -13.91 -22.63
C ASP A 556 9.41 -15.29 -22.70
N ASN A 557 8.83 -15.73 -21.58
CA ASN A 557 8.10 -16.97 -21.47
C ASN A 557 6.70 -16.69 -20.91
N ILE A 558 5.70 -16.73 -21.79
CA ILE A 558 4.34 -16.30 -21.50
C ILE A 558 3.38 -17.48 -21.67
N ALA A 559 2.53 -17.71 -20.68
CA ALA A 559 1.43 -18.67 -20.77
C ALA A 559 0.11 -18.01 -20.34
N GLY A 560 -0.87 -17.97 -21.26
CA GLY A 560 -2.24 -17.51 -21.04
C GLY A 560 -2.92 -18.31 -19.94
N GLY A 561 -3.17 -19.59 -20.21
CA GLY A 561 -3.69 -20.53 -19.23
C GLY A 561 -5.07 -21.03 -19.59
N SER A 562 -6.12 -20.51 -18.98
CA SER A 562 -7.50 -20.89 -19.29
C SER A 562 -8.39 -19.68 -19.37
N GLY A 563 -9.14 -19.57 -20.47
CA GLY A 563 -9.88 -18.37 -20.86
C GLY A 563 -9.51 -18.02 -22.29
N ASN A 564 -10.04 -16.92 -22.82
CA ASN A 564 -9.69 -16.46 -24.16
C ASN A 564 -8.65 -15.36 -24.01
N ASP A 565 -7.39 -15.73 -24.16
CA ASP A 565 -6.25 -14.89 -23.81
C ASP A 565 -5.74 -14.12 -25.03
N GLU A 566 -5.26 -12.90 -24.81
CA GLU A 566 -4.48 -12.12 -25.77
C GLU A 566 -3.02 -12.09 -25.33
N VAL A 567 -2.14 -12.75 -26.08
CA VAL A 567 -0.71 -12.93 -25.74
C VAL A 567 0.18 -12.27 -26.77
N ALA A 568 1.09 -11.38 -26.35
CA ALA A 568 2.04 -10.70 -27.21
C ALA A 568 3.48 -10.80 -26.67
N GLY A 569 4.40 -11.41 -27.43
CA GLY A 569 5.84 -11.44 -27.09
C GLY A 569 6.53 -10.09 -27.33
N LEU A 570 6.24 -9.49 -28.48
CA LEU A 570 6.78 -8.23 -29.00
C LEU A 570 8.22 -8.32 -29.53
N GLY A 571 9.25 -8.35 -28.70
CA GLY A 571 10.61 -8.21 -29.20
C GLY A 571 11.65 -9.08 -28.52
N GLY A 572 12.16 -10.06 -29.26
CA GLY A 572 13.22 -11.01 -28.96
C GLY A 572 12.70 -12.44 -29.13
N ASP A 573 13.52 -13.45 -28.84
CA ASP A 573 13.14 -14.85 -29.13
C ASP A 573 12.24 -15.38 -27.99
N ASP A 574 10.93 -15.46 -28.21
CA ASP A 574 9.92 -15.70 -27.17
C ASP A 574 9.37 -17.14 -27.14
N MET A 575 8.84 -17.54 -25.98
CA MET A 575 8.08 -18.78 -25.79
C MET A 575 6.66 -18.43 -25.35
N LEU A 576 5.68 -18.62 -26.24
CA LEU A 576 4.30 -18.20 -26.03
C LEU A 576 3.33 -19.38 -26.05
N GLY A 577 2.36 -19.38 -25.15
CA GLY A 577 1.28 -20.37 -25.10
C GLY A 577 -0.06 -19.74 -24.77
N GLY A 578 -1.11 -20.03 -25.56
CA GLY A 578 -2.49 -19.63 -25.27
C GLY A 578 -3.07 -20.48 -24.14
N GLY A 579 -3.28 -21.78 -24.39
CA GLY A 579 -3.69 -22.73 -23.36
C GLY A 579 -5.04 -23.35 -23.63
N GLN A 580 -6.07 -22.98 -22.86
CA GLN A 580 -7.44 -23.46 -23.02
C GLN A 580 -8.37 -22.29 -23.33
N GLY A 581 -8.93 -22.25 -24.53
CA GLY A 581 -9.91 -21.25 -24.93
C GLY A 581 -9.60 -20.76 -26.34
N MET A 582 -10.30 -19.74 -26.82
CA MET A 582 -10.03 -19.19 -28.15
C MET A 582 -9.03 -18.05 -28.00
N ASP A 583 -7.75 -18.35 -28.17
CA ASP A 583 -6.68 -17.42 -27.86
C ASP A 583 -6.25 -16.63 -29.11
N THR A 584 -5.69 -15.44 -28.88
CA THR A 584 -5.03 -14.64 -29.93
C THR A 584 -3.59 -14.39 -29.53
N ILE A 585 -2.64 -14.89 -30.33
CA ILE A 585 -1.22 -14.85 -30.00
C ILE A 585 -0.42 -14.12 -31.09
N TYR A 586 0.47 -13.24 -30.66
CA TYR A 586 1.41 -12.50 -31.51
C TYR A 586 2.84 -12.76 -31.04
N GLY A 587 3.69 -13.38 -31.88
CA GLY A 587 5.12 -13.57 -31.60
C GLY A 587 5.84 -12.23 -31.52
N GLY A 588 6.04 -11.60 -32.68
CA GLY A 588 6.63 -10.26 -32.75
C GLY A 588 7.91 -10.25 -33.56
N GLU A 589 8.95 -9.55 -33.11
CA GLU A 589 10.30 -9.63 -33.67
C GLU A 589 11.08 -10.74 -32.95
N GLY A 590 11.69 -11.70 -33.65
CA GLY A 590 12.48 -12.76 -33.01
C GLY A 590 12.22 -14.13 -33.63
N ASP A 591 13.04 -15.12 -33.28
CA ASP A 591 12.75 -16.51 -33.65
C ASP A 591 11.86 -17.14 -32.54
N ASP A 592 10.53 -17.13 -32.72
CA ASP A 592 9.58 -17.44 -31.65
C ASP A 592 9.14 -18.91 -31.60
N SER A 593 8.71 -19.37 -30.43
CA SER A 593 8.10 -20.69 -30.21
C SER A 593 6.69 -20.53 -29.64
N ILE A 594 5.68 -20.73 -30.48
CA ILE A 594 4.29 -20.42 -30.17
C ILE A 594 3.39 -21.66 -30.20
N GLY A 595 2.52 -21.80 -29.21
CA GLY A 595 1.44 -22.80 -29.18
C GLY A 595 0.08 -22.18 -28.91
N GLY A 596 -0.92 -22.44 -29.76
CA GLY A 596 -2.32 -22.05 -29.53
C GLY A 596 -2.89 -22.79 -28.32
N GLY A 597 -3.04 -24.11 -28.43
CA GLY A 597 -3.45 -24.95 -27.30
C GLY A 597 -4.68 -25.78 -27.62
N MET A 598 -5.77 -25.56 -26.89
CA MET A 598 -7.06 -26.19 -27.09
C MET A 598 -8.09 -25.14 -27.52
N ASP A 599 -9.05 -25.56 -28.34
CA ASP A 599 -10.10 -24.74 -28.95
C ASP A 599 -9.55 -23.92 -30.15
N ASP A 600 -10.40 -23.10 -30.79
CA ASP A 600 -10.07 -22.49 -32.08
C ASP A 600 -9.22 -21.21 -31.89
N ASP A 601 -7.93 -21.26 -32.24
CA ASP A 601 -6.95 -20.18 -31.97
C ASP A 601 -6.59 -19.33 -33.18
N VAL A 602 -6.09 -18.12 -32.93
CA VAL A 602 -5.48 -17.25 -33.95
C VAL A 602 -4.04 -16.92 -33.57
N VAL A 603 -3.08 -17.33 -34.41
CA VAL A 603 -1.66 -17.12 -34.17
C VAL A 603 -0.99 -16.37 -35.31
N TYR A 604 -0.22 -15.35 -34.94
CA TYR A 604 0.67 -14.59 -35.81
C TYR A 604 2.12 -14.81 -35.38
N GLY A 605 2.96 -15.39 -36.24
CA GLY A 605 4.39 -15.62 -36.01
C GLY A 605 5.12 -14.30 -35.82
N GLY A 606 5.21 -13.51 -36.89
CA GLY A 606 5.83 -12.19 -36.83
C GLY A 606 7.01 -12.07 -37.79
N LEU A 607 8.12 -11.51 -37.30
CA LEU A 607 9.37 -11.35 -38.02
C LEU A 607 10.41 -12.26 -37.42
N GLY A 608 10.90 -13.22 -38.19
CA GLY A 608 11.91 -14.17 -37.74
C GLY A 608 11.53 -15.57 -38.18
N ALA A 609 12.33 -16.57 -37.80
CA ALA A 609 12.06 -17.95 -38.17
C ALA A 609 11.30 -18.65 -37.04
N ASP A 610 9.98 -18.69 -37.15
CA ASP A 610 9.10 -19.06 -36.06
C ASP A 610 8.75 -20.55 -36.07
N VAL A 611 8.42 -21.07 -34.88
CA VAL A 611 7.88 -22.41 -34.69
C VAL A 611 6.49 -22.29 -34.07
N VAL A 612 5.46 -22.55 -34.87
CA VAL A 612 4.05 -22.40 -34.47
C VAL A 612 3.32 -23.75 -34.48
N SER A 613 2.55 -24.00 -33.42
CA SER A 613 1.59 -25.11 -33.36
C SER A 613 0.21 -24.56 -33.02
N GLY A 614 -0.81 -24.91 -33.81
CA GLY A 614 -2.22 -24.61 -33.50
C GLY A 614 -2.68 -25.40 -32.29
N GLY A 615 -2.82 -26.72 -32.44
CA GLY A 615 -3.15 -27.62 -31.34
C GLY A 615 -4.42 -28.42 -31.61
N ASP A 616 -5.33 -28.48 -30.64
CA ASP A 616 -6.64 -29.10 -30.82
C ASP A 616 -7.64 -27.99 -31.17
N GLY A 617 -8.17 -27.89 -32.38
CA GLY A 617 -8.99 -26.72 -32.74
C GLY A 617 -9.06 -26.51 -34.25
N ASN A 618 -9.91 -25.61 -34.72
CA ASN A 618 -9.83 -25.13 -36.10
C ASN A 618 -9.05 -23.81 -36.09
N ASP A 619 -7.74 -23.92 -36.25
CA ASP A 619 -6.82 -22.84 -35.95
C ASP A 619 -6.52 -21.99 -37.18
N ARG A 620 -6.16 -20.73 -36.95
CA ARG A 620 -5.66 -19.82 -37.98
C ARG A 620 -4.22 -19.44 -37.65
N LEU A 621 -3.29 -19.97 -38.42
CA LEU A 621 -1.85 -19.70 -38.31
C LEU A 621 -1.37 -18.83 -39.46
N VAL A 622 -0.63 -17.76 -39.15
CA VAL A 622 -0.09 -16.81 -40.11
C VAL A 622 1.36 -16.52 -39.76
N GLY A 623 2.30 -16.72 -40.69
CA GLY A 623 3.74 -16.49 -40.47
C GLY A 623 4.08 -15.02 -40.27
N THR A 624 3.30 -14.10 -40.85
CA THR A 624 3.56 -12.65 -40.72
C THR A 624 3.03 -12.04 -39.43
N ALA A 625 3.51 -10.84 -39.13
CA ALA A 625 2.84 -9.94 -38.17
C ALA A 625 1.35 -9.71 -38.53
N ALA A 626 0.54 -9.45 -37.50
CA ALA A 626 -0.87 -9.13 -37.68
C ALA A 626 -1.06 -7.86 -38.54
N PRO A 627 -2.13 -7.79 -39.37
CA PRO A 627 -2.45 -6.57 -40.09
C PRO A 627 -2.68 -5.45 -39.07
N SER A 628 -1.85 -4.40 -39.10
CA SER A 628 -1.94 -3.34 -38.11
C SER A 628 -3.32 -2.68 -38.13
N GLU A 629 -4.00 -2.69 -36.99
CA GLU A 629 -5.29 -2.03 -36.77
C GLU A 629 -5.08 -0.50 -36.78
N GLY A 630 -4.81 0.07 -37.95
CA GLY A 630 -4.55 1.52 -38.06
C GLY A 630 -3.90 1.98 -39.35
N ASP A 631 -3.38 1.08 -40.19
CA ASP A 631 -2.76 1.48 -41.45
C ASP A 631 -3.79 1.63 -42.57
N ASP A 632 -4.50 2.76 -42.50
CA ASP A 632 -5.30 3.34 -43.57
C ASP A 632 -4.41 3.90 -44.72
N ASP A 633 -3.07 3.69 -44.68
CA ASP A 633 -2.19 4.10 -45.77
C ASP A 633 -2.31 3.10 -46.96
N ASP A 634 -3.39 3.34 -47.70
CA ASP A 634 -3.58 3.12 -49.14
C ASP A 634 -2.48 3.84 -49.96
N ASP A 635 -1.21 3.49 -49.72
CA ASP A 635 -0.09 3.79 -50.62
C ASP A 635 0.82 2.58 -50.78
N GLY A 636 0.29 1.51 -51.39
CA GLY A 636 1.01 0.28 -51.74
C GLY A 636 2.31 0.46 -52.54
N ASP A 637 3.36 0.93 -51.86
CA ASP A 637 4.75 1.06 -52.30
C ASP A 637 5.67 1.43 -51.09
N ASP A 638 5.81 0.52 -50.12
CA ASP A 638 7.04 0.33 -49.32
C ASP A 638 7.09 -1.16 -48.93
N ASP A 639 7.53 -2.13 -49.76
CA ASP A 639 8.84 -2.38 -50.38
C ASP A 639 10.06 -2.29 -49.43
N SER A 640 9.83 -2.11 -48.12
CA SER A 640 10.68 -2.67 -47.08
C SER A 640 9.96 -3.86 -46.48
N VAL A 641 9.91 -4.93 -47.26
CA VAL A 641 9.57 -6.23 -46.72
C VAL A 641 10.68 -6.59 -45.76
N GLU A 642 10.47 -6.30 -44.47
CA GLU A 642 11.21 -6.97 -43.42
C GLU A 642 10.95 -8.45 -43.67
N MET A 643 12.02 -9.19 -43.95
CA MET A 643 11.91 -10.55 -44.46
C MET A 643 11.36 -11.40 -43.31
N ASP A 644 10.11 -11.84 -43.43
CA ASP A 644 9.61 -13.00 -42.69
C ASP A 644 10.64 -14.14 -42.85
N GLY A 645 10.81 -14.95 -41.80
CA GLY A 645 11.88 -15.93 -41.74
C GLY A 645 11.58 -17.18 -42.55
N ALA A 646 12.00 -18.34 -42.05
CA ALA A 646 11.66 -19.62 -42.66
C ALA A 646 10.91 -20.41 -41.58
N ASP A 647 9.60 -20.42 -41.68
CA ASP A 647 8.73 -20.78 -40.57
C ASP A 647 8.44 -22.27 -40.54
N THR A 648 8.18 -22.79 -39.35
CA THR A 648 7.68 -24.15 -39.14
C THR A 648 6.32 -24.08 -38.47
N MET A 649 5.24 -24.31 -39.21
CA MET A 649 3.88 -24.19 -38.71
C MET A 649 3.10 -25.50 -38.86
N GLY A 650 2.31 -25.87 -37.85
CA GLY A 650 1.46 -27.05 -37.86
C GLY A 650 0.10 -26.81 -37.21
N GLY A 651 -1.00 -27.10 -37.91
CA GLY A 651 -2.36 -26.98 -37.37
C GLY A 651 -2.69 -28.03 -36.30
N ALA A 652 -2.34 -29.29 -36.57
CA ALA A 652 -2.56 -30.47 -35.72
C ALA A 652 -3.96 -31.10 -35.81
N ASP A 653 -4.84 -31.02 -34.82
CA ASP A 653 -6.16 -31.70 -34.84
C ASP A 653 -7.28 -30.70 -35.11
N GLY A 654 -7.88 -30.69 -36.31
CA GLY A 654 -9.05 -29.90 -36.68
C GLY A 654 -8.96 -29.38 -38.12
N ASP A 655 -9.92 -28.56 -38.55
CA ASP A 655 -9.96 -28.01 -39.92
C ASP A 655 -9.22 -26.66 -39.96
N ASP A 656 -7.92 -26.70 -40.23
CA ASP A 656 -7.01 -25.56 -39.98
C ASP A 656 -6.79 -24.66 -41.20
N THR A 657 -6.39 -23.41 -40.94
CA THR A 657 -5.89 -22.48 -41.96
C THR A 657 -4.46 -22.08 -41.66
N VAL A 658 -3.52 -22.45 -42.55
CA VAL A 658 -2.08 -22.17 -42.39
C VAL A 658 -1.58 -21.30 -43.54
N ILE A 659 -0.91 -20.19 -43.23
CA ILE A 659 -0.38 -19.23 -44.22
C ILE A 659 1.10 -18.94 -43.92
N GLY A 660 2.02 -19.47 -44.75
CA GLY A 660 3.48 -19.30 -44.66
C GLY A 660 3.96 -17.86 -44.87
N ALA A 661 3.47 -17.25 -45.96
CA ALA A 661 3.81 -15.91 -46.41
C ALA A 661 5.14 -15.80 -47.17
N GLN A 662 6.24 -15.37 -46.55
CA GLN A 662 7.55 -15.34 -47.21
C GLN A 662 8.51 -16.21 -46.42
N GLY A 663 9.40 -16.90 -47.12
CA GLY A 663 10.30 -17.84 -46.46
C GLY A 663 10.35 -19.14 -47.21
N ASP A 664 11.37 -19.96 -46.93
CA ASP A 664 11.33 -21.36 -47.35
C ASP A 664 10.64 -22.14 -46.21
N ASP A 665 9.31 -22.23 -46.24
CA ASP A 665 8.52 -22.62 -45.07
C ASP A 665 8.30 -24.14 -44.97
N SER A 666 8.04 -24.61 -43.75
CA SER A 666 7.65 -25.99 -43.45
C SER A 666 6.25 -26.00 -42.83
N LEU A 667 5.23 -26.27 -43.65
CA LEU A 667 3.83 -26.15 -43.27
C LEU A 667 3.13 -27.52 -43.15
N GLY A 668 2.31 -27.68 -42.11
CA GLY A 668 1.48 -28.86 -41.88
C GLY A 668 0.05 -28.51 -41.53
N GLY A 669 -0.93 -29.14 -42.18
CA GLY A 669 -2.34 -29.10 -41.76
C GLY A 669 -2.53 -29.98 -40.54
N GLY A 670 -2.55 -31.29 -40.74
CA GLY A 670 -2.60 -32.27 -39.66
C GLY A 670 -3.72 -33.28 -39.88
N ALA A 671 -4.74 -33.26 -39.05
CA ALA A 671 -5.91 -34.12 -39.15
C ALA A 671 -7.18 -33.27 -39.20
N GLY A 672 -7.86 -33.27 -40.34
CA GLY A 672 -9.04 -32.45 -40.62
C GLY A 672 -8.99 -31.99 -42.07
N ASP A 673 -9.99 -31.22 -42.49
CA ASP A 673 -10.05 -30.69 -43.85
C ASP A 673 -9.34 -29.31 -43.88
N ASP A 674 -8.05 -29.29 -44.22
CA ASP A 674 -7.18 -28.12 -44.02
C ASP A 674 -7.09 -27.18 -45.24
N SER A 675 -6.75 -25.91 -45.00
CA SER A 675 -6.48 -24.90 -46.02
C SER A 675 -5.09 -24.28 -45.85
N ILE A 676 -4.15 -24.64 -46.72
CA ILE A 676 -2.74 -24.23 -46.61
C ILE A 676 -2.33 -23.34 -47.79
N VAL A 677 -1.63 -22.25 -47.47
CA VAL A 677 -0.99 -21.35 -48.43
C VAL A 677 0.49 -21.23 -48.07
N GLY A 678 1.40 -21.66 -48.94
CA GLY A 678 2.85 -21.50 -48.76
C GLY A 678 3.24 -20.03 -48.88
N GLY A 679 3.34 -19.53 -50.09
CA GLY A 679 3.52 -18.10 -50.33
C GLY A 679 4.68 -17.80 -51.27
N PHE A 680 5.76 -17.21 -50.77
CA PHE A 680 6.98 -16.93 -51.53
C PHE A 680 8.16 -17.69 -50.91
N GLY A 681 8.88 -18.46 -51.71
CA GLY A 681 10.04 -19.24 -51.31
C GLY A 681 9.84 -20.71 -51.67
N ASP A 682 10.86 -21.54 -51.44
CA ASP A 682 10.78 -22.97 -51.78
C ASP A 682 10.17 -23.73 -50.58
N ASP A 683 8.84 -23.92 -50.61
CA ASP A 683 8.06 -24.40 -49.46
C ASP A 683 7.98 -25.93 -49.36
N SER A 684 7.81 -26.45 -48.14
CA SER A 684 7.55 -27.86 -47.83
C SER A 684 6.22 -28.02 -47.11
N ILE A 685 5.19 -28.44 -47.83
CA ILE A 685 3.80 -28.46 -47.36
C ILE A 685 3.27 -29.88 -47.25
N GLY A 686 2.60 -30.19 -46.14
CA GLY A 686 1.83 -31.41 -45.92
C GLY A 686 0.41 -31.13 -45.45
N GLY A 687 -0.61 -31.58 -46.20
CA GLY A 687 -2.02 -31.50 -45.78
C GLY A 687 -2.28 -32.40 -44.57
N GLY A 688 -1.95 -33.69 -44.69
CA GLY A 688 -2.06 -34.64 -43.60
C GLY A 688 -3.19 -35.62 -43.83
N GLY A 689 -4.27 -35.54 -43.08
CA GLY A 689 -5.40 -36.46 -43.22
C GLY A 689 -6.73 -35.75 -43.18
N GLY A 690 -7.49 -35.85 -44.26
CA GLY A 690 -8.76 -35.16 -44.49
C GLY A 690 -8.82 -34.70 -45.93
N MET A 691 -9.75 -33.83 -46.30
CA MET A 691 -9.81 -33.26 -47.64
C MET A 691 -9.14 -31.88 -47.65
N ASP A 692 -7.88 -31.86 -48.04
CA ASP A 692 -7.05 -30.67 -47.89
C ASP A 692 -7.07 -29.80 -49.15
N THR A 693 -6.95 -28.48 -48.99
CA THR A 693 -6.74 -27.52 -50.06
C THR A 693 -5.38 -26.86 -49.89
N ILE A 694 -4.47 -27.07 -50.84
CA ILE A 694 -3.10 -26.56 -50.79
C ILE A 694 -2.84 -25.64 -51.98
N PHE A 695 -2.32 -24.45 -51.69
CA PHE A 695 -1.73 -23.52 -52.65
C PHE A 695 -0.26 -23.31 -52.29
N ALA A 696 0.66 -23.89 -53.07
CA ALA A 696 2.07 -23.88 -52.72
C ALA A 696 2.69 -22.49 -52.86
N GLY A 697 2.57 -21.86 -54.03
CA GLY A 697 2.89 -20.43 -54.16
C GLY A 697 3.93 -20.12 -55.22
N GLN A 698 4.86 -19.26 -54.90
CA GLN A 698 5.98 -18.90 -55.76
C GLN A 698 7.26 -19.54 -55.23
N GLY A 699 7.90 -20.38 -56.01
CA GLY A 699 9.10 -21.10 -55.62
C GLY A 699 9.07 -22.52 -56.16
N ASP A 700 10.15 -23.26 -55.99
CA ASP A 700 10.18 -24.68 -56.37
C ASP A 700 9.67 -25.52 -55.19
N ASP A 701 8.35 -25.72 -55.10
CA ASP A 701 7.70 -26.20 -53.89
C ASP A 701 7.61 -27.73 -53.79
N PHE A 702 7.49 -28.25 -52.57
CA PHE A 702 7.05 -29.61 -52.30
C PHE A 702 5.69 -29.61 -51.61
N ALA A 703 4.65 -30.11 -52.28
CA ALA A 703 3.31 -30.22 -51.71
C ALA A 703 2.86 -31.69 -51.66
N ALA A 704 2.44 -32.14 -50.48
CA ALA A 704 1.86 -33.46 -50.26
C ALA A 704 0.47 -33.35 -49.63
N GLY A 705 -0.56 -33.90 -50.28
CA GLY A 705 -1.93 -33.90 -49.74
C GLY A 705 -2.03 -34.81 -48.53
N GLY A 706 -1.74 -36.10 -48.71
CA GLY A 706 -1.67 -37.04 -47.61
C GLY A 706 -2.73 -38.11 -47.75
N ALA A 707 -3.72 -38.15 -46.87
CA ALA A 707 -4.79 -39.13 -46.94
C ALA A 707 -6.15 -38.44 -47.04
N GLY A 708 -6.87 -38.63 -48.15
CA GLY A 708 -8.22 -38.10 -48.31
C GLY A 708 -8.61 -37.89 -49.76
N MET A 709 -9.09 -36.71 -50.10
CA MET A 709 -9.38 -36.31 -51.49
C MET A 709 -8.95 -34.86 -51.59
N ASP A 710 -7.73 -34.67 -52.04
CA ASP A 710 -7.02 -33.40 -51.84
C ASP A 710 -7.07 -32.52 -53.11
N GLU A 711 -7.05 -31.21 -52.92
CA GLU A 711 -6.96 -30.20 -53.97
C GLU A 711 -5.61 -29.48 -53.86
N ILE A 712 -4.67 -29.73 -54.78
CA ILE A 712 -3.29 -29.20 -54.68
C ILE A 712 -2.93 -28.37 -55.91
N HIS A 713 -2.53 -27.12 -55.69
CA HIS A 713 -2.05 -26.18 -56.70
C HIS A 713 -0.59 -25.81 -56.44
N GLY A 714 0.33 -26.20 -57.33
CA GLY A 714 1.75 -25.82 -57.27
C GLY A 714 1.94 -24.31 -57.45
N GLN A 715 1.38 -23.77 -58.53
CA GLN A 715 1.38 -22.35 -58.90
C GLN A 715 2.62 -21.94 -59.70
N ALA A 716 3.64 -21.29 -59.16
CA ALA A 716 4.72 -20.75 -59.97
C ALA A 716 6.09 -21.27 -59.53
N GLY A 717 6.74 -22.06 -60.38
CA GLY A 717 8.05 -22.66 -60.11
C GLY A 717 8.07 -24.12 -60.57
N ASP A 718 9.19 -24.82 -60.38
CA ASP A 718 9.28 -26.24 -60.77
C ASP A 718 8.85 -27.13 -59.59
N ASP A 719 7.54 -27.42 -59.50
CA ASP A 719 6.94 -27.98 -58.28
C ASP A 719 7.02 -29.51 -58.20
N ARG A 720 6.98 -30.04 -56.97
CA ARG A 720 6.90 -31.46 -56.67
C ARG A 720 5.63 -31.79 -55.90
N ILE A 721 4.64 -32.33 -56.60
CA ILE A 721 3.29 -32.57 -56.06
C ILE A 721 3.05 -34.07 -55.81
N ASN A 722 2.52 -34.42 -54.64
CA ASN A 722 2.13 -35.78 -54.28
C ASN A 722 0.73 -35.79 -53.64
N GLY A 723 -0.31 -36.21 -54.38
CA GLY A 723 -1.67 -36.32 -53.83
C GLY A 723 -1.73 -37.21 -52.59
N GLY A 724 -1.16 -38.42 -52.71
CA GLY A 724 -1.09 -39.36 -51.60
C GLY A 724 -2.11 -40.48 -51.76
N GLY A 725 -2.87 -40.78 -50.71
CA GLY A 725 -3.92 -41.80 -50.74
C GLY A 725 -5.28 -41.14 -50.85
N GLY A 726 -6.00 -41.38 -51.94
CA GLY A 726 -7.18 -40.56 -52.24
C GLY A 726 -7.60 -40.65 -53.68
N ASP A 727 -8.66 -39.92 -54.02
CA ASP A 727 -8.94 -39.55 -55.42
C ASP A 727 -8.67 -38.04 -55.53
N ASP A 728 -7.44 -37.66 -55.91
CA ASP A 728 -6.96 -36.28 -55.74
C ASP A 728 -7.09 -35.42 -57.01
N MET A 729 -7.10 -34.10 -56.83
CA MET A 729 -7.10 -33.09 -57.91
C MET A 729 -5.81 -32.26 -57.84
N LEU A 730 -5.00 -32.30 -58.89
CA LEU A 730 -3.66 -31.73 -58.92
C LEU A 730 -3.49 -30.73 -60.08
N TRP A 731 -2.87 -29.58 -59.79
CA TRP A 731 -2.47 -28.57 -60.76
C TRP A 731 -0.99 -28.24 -60.58
N GLY A 732 -0.22 -28.37 -61.65
CA GLY A 732 1.17 -27.88 -61.68
C GLY A 732 1.22 -26.37 -61.83
N ASN A 733 0.45 -25.84 -62.78
CA ASN A 733 0.42 -24.46 -63.26
C ASN A 733 1.70 -24.04 -64.04
N ASP A 734 2.41 -23.01 -63.61
CA ASP A 734 3.55 -22.42 -64.35
C ASP A 734 4.87 -23.08 -63.89
N GLY A 735 5.43 -24.02 -64.64
CA GLY A 735 6.63 -24.75 -64.21
C GLY A 735 7.01 -25.91 -65.13
N ASP A 736 8.17 -26.54 -64.90
CA ASP A 736 8.43 -27.92 -65.32
C ASP A 736 8.15 -28.87 -64.13
N ASP A 737 6.90 -29.27 -63.94
CA ASP A 737 6.43 -29.86 -62.68
C ASP A 737 6.65 -31.38 -62.57
N THR A 738 6.74 -31.89 -61.34
CA THR A 738 6.88 -33.32 -61.05
C THR A 738 5.74 -33.84 -60.18
N PHE A 739 4.84 -34.62 -60.78
CA PHE A 739 3.78 -35.34 -60.07
C PHE A 739 4.30 -36.71 -59.60
N VAL A 740 4.31 -36.92 -58.29
CA VAL A 740 4.90 -38.07 -57.63
C VAL A 740 3.83 -39.08 -57.23
N PHE A 741 3.99 -40.32 -57.67
CA PHE A 741 3.13 -41.45 -57.33
C PHE A 741 3.95 -42.51 -56.61
N ASN A 742 3.87 -42.51 -55.28
CA ASN A 742 4.53 -43.48 -54.40
C ASN A 742 3.54 -44.38 -53.65
N ASP A 743 2.26 -43.99 -53.58
CA ASP A 743 1.11 -44.85 -53.35
C ASP A 743 0.49 -45.21 -54.72
N LEU A 744 0.23 -46.49 -54.94
CA LEU A 744 -0.39 -47.00 -56.17
C LEU A 744 -1.53 -47.94 -55.76
N THR A 745 -2.36 -47.46 -54.83
CA THR A 745 -3.43 -48.28 -54.27
C THR A 745 -4.52 -48.52 -55.31
N ALA A 746 -4.94 -49.79 -55.39
CA ALA A 746 -5.79 -50.25 -56.48
C ALA A 746 -7.21 -49.70 -56.36
N GLY A 747 -7.67 -49.01 -57.41
CA GLY A 747 -9.01 -48.43 -57.49
C GLY A 747 -9.10 -46.95 -57.15
N GLU A 748 -7.99 -46.32 -56.73
CA GLU A 748 -7.85 -44.87 -56.61
C GLU A 748 -7.66 -44.21 -57.98
N THR A 749 -8.12 -42.97 -58.08
CA THR A 749 -8.07 -42.16 -59.30
C THR A 749 -7.66 -40.72 -59.02
N ASP A 750 -6.44 -40.37 -59.42
CA ASP A 750 -5.96 -38.99 -59.36
C ASP A 750 -6.18 -38.28 -60.70
N THR A 751 -6.49 -36.99 -60.63
CA THR A 751 -6.72 -36.15 -61.80
C THR A 751 -5.74 -34.99 -61.82
N ILE A 752 -4.87 -34.96 -62.84
CA ILE A 752 -4.03 -33.80 -63.14
C ILE A 752 -4.77 -32.94 -64.17
N MET A 753 -4.98 -31.68 -63.82
CA MET A 753 -5.93 -30.79 -64.51
C MET A 753 -5.30 -30.00 -65.65
N ASP A 754 -3.98 -29.86 -65.67
CA ASP A 754 -3.25 -28.94 -66.55
C ASP A 754 -1.90 -29.44 -67.08
N PHE A 755 -1.64 -30.76 -67.05
CA PHE A 755 -0.37 -31.35 -67.48
C PHE A 755 0.16 -30.83 -68.85
N GLU A 756 1.36 -30.25 -68.86
CA GLU A 756 1.99 -29.60 -70.01
C GLU A 756 3.26 -30.34 -70.53
N ASP A 757 3.94 -29.77 -71.53
CA ASP A 757 5.19 -30.31 -72.12
C ASP A 757 6.39 -29.78 -71.31
N GLY A 758 6.98 -30.64 -70.47
CA GLY A 758 8.00 -30.27 -69.47
C GLY A 758 7.81 -31.08 -68.20
N ASP A 759 6.54 -31.31 -67.85
CA ASP A 759 6.10 -32.04 -66.68
C ASP A 759 6.51 -33.51 -66.70
N THR A 760 6.68 -34.07 -65.51
CA THR A 760 7.11 -35.45 -65.30
C THR A 760 6.18 -36.20 -64.36
N LEU A 761 5.72 -37.37 -64.80
CA LEU A 761 5.09 -38.37 -63.92
C LEU A 761 6.17 -39.24 -63.28
N PHE A 762 6.44 -39.03 -61.98
CA PHE A 762 7.44 -39.75 -61.22
C PHE A 762 6.84 -40.93 -60.44
N MET A 763 7.19 -42.15 -60.85
CA MET A 763 6.59 -43.38 -60.34
C MET A 763 7.57 -44.17 -59.46
N VAL A 764 7.19 -44.50 -58.24
CA VAL A 764 8.02 -45.33 -57.34
C VAL A 764 7.54 -46.78 -57.37
N GLY A 765 8.44 -47.73 -57.66
CA GLY A 765 8.10 -49.16 -57.62
C GLY A 765 7.42 -49.72 -58.88
N ALA A 766 7.29 -48.93 -59.95
CA ALA A 766 6.81 -49.34 -61.26
C ALA A 766 7.90 -49.24 -62.35
N GLN A 767 7.64 -49.80 -63.54
CA GLN A 767 8.44 -49.56 -64.74
C GLN A 767 7.55 -49.14 -65.89
N PHE A 768 8.11 -48.49 -66.91
CA PHE A 768 7.34 -48.09 -68.10
C PHE A 768 6.58 -49.24 -68.79
N SER A 769 7.01 -50.50 -68.63
CA SER A 769 6.28 -51.66 -69.15
C SER A 769 4.96 -51.95 -68.43
N ASP A 770 4.75 -51.38 -67.25
CA ASP A 770 3.56 -51.54 -66.41
C ASP A 770 2.51 -50.45 -66.68
N VAL A 771 2.89 -49.40 -67.43
CA VAL A 771 2.07 -48.25 -67.76
C VAL A 771 1.26 -48.51 -69.03
N THR A 772 -0.04 -48.20 -69.00
CA THR A 772 -0.92 -48.20 -70.18
C THR A 772 -1.56 -46.83 -70.35
N VAL A 773 -1.23 -46.14 -71.44
CA VAL A 773 -1.86 -44.85 -71.80
C VAL A 773 -3.02 -45.10 -72.76
N THR A 774 -4.21 -44.58 -72.42
CA THR A 774 -5.45 -44.72 -73.18
C THR A 774 -6.06 -43.36 -73.47
N ASP A 775 -6.47 -43.14 -74.73
CA ASP A 775 -7.31 -42.00 -75.11
C ASP A 775 -8.74 -42.23 -74.60
N THR A 776 -9.15 -41.38 -73.65
CA THR A 776 -10.47 -41.39 -73.02
C THR A 776 -11.29 -40.15 -73.36
N SER A 777 -10.85 -39.39 -74.38
CA SER A 777 -11.52 -38.19 -74.85
C SER A 777 -13.00 -38.41 -75.22
N SER A 778 -13.80 -37.37 -74.99
CA SER A 778 -15.20 -37.30 -75.40
C SER A 778 -15.42 -36.15 -76.39
N ASP A 779 -16.62 -36.05 -76.99
CA ASP A 779 -16.93 -34.99 -77.96
C ASP A 779 -16.71 -33.56 -77.40
N ASP A 780 -16.73 -33.40 -76.07
CA ASP A 780 -16.66 -32.11 -75.37
C ASP A 780 -15.43 -31.96 -74.44
N MET A 781 -14.55 -32.97 -74.32
CA MET A 781 -13.39 -32.95 -73.39
C MET A 781 -12.24 -33.80 -73.93
N MET A 782 -11.04 -33.21 -74.07
CA MET A 782 -9.81 -33.96 -74.33
C MET A 782 -9.30 -34.53 -73.02
N GLN A 783 -8.92 -35.81 -73.01
CA GLN A 783 -8.50 -36.51 -71.81
C GLN A 783 -7.64 -37.72 -72.19
N ALA A 784 -6.56 -37.92 -71.44
CA ALA A 784 -5.77 -39.13 -71.47
C ALA A 784 -5.87 -39.83 -70.11
N THR A 785 -5.81 -41.16 -70.10
CA THR A 785 -5.78 -41.95 -68.87
C THR A 785 -4.54 -42.83 -68.86
N VAL A 786 -3.78 -42.77 -67.77
CA VAL A 786 -2.59 -43.56 -67.50
C VAL A 786 -2.96 -44.59 -66.43
N GLU A 787 -3.02 -45.87 -66.81
CA GLU A 787 -3.24 -46.96 -65.86
C GLU A 787 -1.89 -47.60 -65.48
N VAL A 788 -1.61 -47.70 -64.18
CA VAL A 788 -0.41 -48.36 -63.64
C VAL A 788 -0.78 -49.18 -62.40
N MET A 789 -0.51 -50.49 -62.44
CA MET A 789 -0.78 -51.43 -61.32
C MET A 789 -2.20 -51.38 -60.69
N ASP A 790 -3.22 -51.07 -61.51
CA ASP A 790 -4.64 -50.88 -61.11
C ASP A 790 -4.96 -49.53 -60.40
N HIS A 791 -4.00 -48.60 -60.34
CA HIS A 791 -4.22 -47.17 -60.04
C HIS A 791 -4.42 -46.39 -61.36
N THR A 792 -5.26 -45.35 -61.33
CA THR A 792 -5.69 -44.60 -62.52
C THR A 792 -5.28 -43.14 -62.39
N ILE A 793 -4.49 -42.62 -63.34
CA ILE A 793 -4.20 -41.18 -63.40
C ILE A 793 -4.90 -40.61 -64.63
N VAL A 794 -5.69 -39.58 -64.43
CA VAL A 794 -6.43 -38.87 -65.47
C VAL A 794 -5.71 -37.56 -65.78
N LEU A 795 -5.34 -37.35 -67.04
CA LEU A 795 -4.77 -36.10 -67.52
C LEU A 795 -5.86 -35.34 -68.30
N GLU A 796 -6.44 -34.31 -67.70
CA GLU A 796 -7.45 -33.47 -68.35
C GLU A 796 -6.81 -32.54 -69.38
N GLY A 797 -7.48 -32.31 -70.52
CA GLY A 797 -6.97 -31.44 -71.59
C GLY A 797 -5.89 -32.06 -72.48
N VAL A 798 -5.32 -33.21 -72.11
CA VAL A 798 -4.18 -33.83 -72.81
C VAL A 798 -4.60 -34.78 -73.94
N ASP A 799 -3.87 -34.75 -75.05
CA ASP A 799 -3.97 -35.75 -76.14
C ASP A 799 -3.11 -36.98 -75.79
N ALA A 800 -3.71 -38.14 -75.60
CA ALA A 800 -2.98 -39.37 -75.26
C ALA A 800 -1.87 -39.77 -76.26
N THR A 801 -1.82 -39.19 -77.47
CA THR A 801 -0.74 -39.42 -78.44
C THR A 801 0.51 -38.58 -78.22
N THR A 802 0.47 -37.56 -77.35
CA THR A 802 1.64 -36.75 -76.99
C THR A 802 2.44 -37.34 -75.84
N ILE A 803 1.81 -38.20 -75.03
CA ILE A 803 2.47 -38.89 -73.92
C ILE A 803 3.37 -40.03 -74.43
N ASP A 804 4.67 -39.98 -74.13
CA ASP A 804 5.67 -40.99 -74.47
C ASP A 804 6.50 -41.48 -73.27
N GLN A 805 7.75 -41.90 -73.47
CA GLN A 805 8.59 -42.43 -72.38
C GLN A 805 9.33 -41.32 -71.62
N ASP A 806 9.55 -40.17 -72.25
CA ASP A 806 10.33 -39.08 -71.68
C ASP A 806 9.52 -38.32 -70.60
N ASP A 807 8.18 -38.39 -70.63
CA ASP A 807 7.27 -37.84 -69.60
C ASP A 807 7.23 -38.67 -68.29
N PHE A 808 7.97 -39.78 -68.23
CA PHE A 808 7.97 -40.68 -67.07
C PHE A 808 9.35 -40.85 -66.47
N ALA A 809 9.42 -40.68 -65.15
CA ALA A 809 10.56 -41.06 -64.34
C ALA A 809 10.20 -42.23 -63.41
N PHE A 810 11.17 -43.10 -63.13
CA PHE A 810 10.96 -44.31 -62.32
C PHE A 810 12.07 -44.50 -61.29
N LEU A 811 11.72 -44.92 -60.08
CA LEU A 811 12.65 -45.31 -59.01
C LEU A 811 12.50 -46.76 -58.57
#